data_AF-A0A0B7G3J7-F1
#
_entry.id   AF-A0A0B7G3J7-F1
#
_cell.length_a   1.000
_cell.length_b   1.000
_cell.length_c   1.000
_cell.angle_alpha   90.00
_cell.angle_beta   90.00
_cell.angle_gamma   90.00
#
_symmetry.space_group_name_H-M   'P 1'
#
loop_
_entity.id
_entity.type
_entity.pdbx_description
1 polymer ?
#
loop_
_entity_poly.entity_id
_entity_poly.type
_entity_poly.pdbx_seq_one_letter_code
_entity_poly.pdbx_strand_id
1 'polypeptide(L)'
;MRPRTATSPDFSEEIIRWISYNGETPPLATKDYPKSSNPTNKPLKIHFGELRFVAIASIQTSLLLLRSTVWRLYLVFGFHRAEQLPYFTSVPSSSAESILLELVESINPDKEKFKDFVPGSKDKLKQAIVDTLKADVVSELLKELYKVFEVAHNHWKGIIALAAQELQNKGNKQLQNELSPDEKKLLKELQKASSSNKDAHAEDISPESKVNQFTAWCSLEPDCLILDWSEELGSDFLKALMSIAKLYSVSPEPYAPLDRLAFHMGYYLLSQGQNPFEPYKCRTLGTPGFRKINYQTYLSLTDPGPGHIFGTTGKAEWMNGAIVHVEHLERPAGTTKAQVESYRIPSVLEFARIRLHTGDAAPNTCYIGRPLHDNGDLKYDFIKVIDTVSSACTSMFQLGTAECKIAMGGLKASDMVAYMRALRGHTLKNYRQCLSAAFNLHTPLVDDIEKRYLDKPMEIALRAIDLTALGGFDKVTWDGASDSYPSVPLLQLPNDRDPRSPDTPNPPNGLLSLLEAKQLVHQAHSAGLLTYFSAGFKQKHIAVAVQSGVDGIGIGGAQVLRNMDSQTGMHGDYMEWRISELIKLRDDAATDIFGQAARLLARLDQMYYEGSLNEGELDLRKHLYESLHQENPFRDTITQELEGEIGDNVNLITEDQDTPWIARAKRLVQRRGLDEKGNPNPSLLELCNKNEWPAFETTLSNLLKPLEFNAEESRDPKVQEIIVSSVEGDVHSFSMSPRWKKLTEAYRELLRARDRKQKPKVPWLERIKHFKGDVDLNIKATPFENKNSPAIIDLFKSKDDKA
;
A
#
# COMPACT_ATOMS: atom_id res chain seq x y z
N MET A 1 21.43 -12.17 53.70
CA MET A 1 20.45 -13.14 54.25
C MET A 1 20.12 -14.14 53.15
N ARG A 2 20.22 -15.45 53.42
CA ARG A 2 19.87 -16.53 52.48
C ARG A 2 18.35 -16.51 52.18
N PRO A 3 17.89 -16.76 50.94
CA PRO A 3 16.52 -17.20 50.71
C PRO A 3 16.41 -18.72 50.91
N ARG A 4 15.35 -19.13 51.61
CA ARG A 4 14.96 -20.52 51.86
C ARG A 4 14.41 -21.16 50.58
N THR A 5 14.88 -22.36 50.33
CA THR A 5 14.28 -23.39 49.47
C THR A 5 12.95 -23.87 50.04
N ALA A 6 11.90 -23.90 49.21
CA ALA A 6 10.75 -24.79 49.38
C ALA A 6 10.55 -25.51 48.04
N THR A 7 10.91 -26.79 48.04
CA THR A 7 10.74 -27.76 46.97
C THR A 7 9.28 -28.21 46.90
N SER A 8 8.68 -28.13 45.70
CA SER A 8 7.48 -28.90 45.31
C SER A 8 7.91 -29.89 44.21
N PRO A 9 7.54 -31.18 44.28
CA PRO A 9 7.96 -32.18 43.31
C PRO A 9 7.08 -32.21 42.04
N ASP A 10 7.77 -32.48 40.93
CA ASP A 10 7.36 -33.19 39.71
C ASP A 10 6.09 -32.78 38.93
N PHE A 11 6.24 -31.74 38.11
CA PHE A 11 5.42 -31.52 36.90
C PHE A 11 5.90 -32.37 35.70
N SER A 12 7.04 -33.06 35.85
CA SER A 12 7.70 -33.87 34.80
C SER A 12 7.11 -35.27 34.64
N GLU A 13 6.61 -35.89 35.71
CA GLU A 13 6.13 -37.28 35.65
C GLU A 13 4.72 -37.43 35.05
N GLU A 14 3.86 -36.40 35.13
CA GLU A 14 2.52 -36.44 34.54
C GLU A 14 2.54 -36.37 33.00
N ILE A 15 3.50 -35.65 32.42
CA ILE A 15 3.71 -35.60 30.97
C ILE A 15 4.26 -36.94 30.45
N ILE A 16 5.13 -37.60 31.21
CA ILE A 16 5.68 -38.92 30.84
C ILE A 16 4.60 -40.01 30.96
N ARG A 17 3.68 -39.90 31.93
CA ARG A 17 2.52 -40.81 32.01
C ARG A 17 1.52 -40.64 30.86
N TRP A 18 1.33 -39.43 30.34
CA TRP A 18 0.45 -39.22 29.16
C TRP A 18 1.04 -39.83 27.87
N ILE A 19 2.37 -39.87 27.75
CA ILE A 19 3.07 -40.46 26.61
C ILE A 19 3.07 -42.01 26.65
N SER A 20 2.83 -42.63 27.82
CA SER A 20 3.16 -44.06 28.03
C SER A 20 1.97 -45.02 28.13
N TYR A 21 0.75 -44.64 27.75
CA TYR A 21 -0.43 -45.51 27.89
C TYR A 21 -1.22 -45.70 26.58
N ASN A 22 -0.79 -46.68 25.77
CA ASN A 22 -1.64 -47.75 25.18
C ASN A 22 -0.83 -48.53 24.13
N GLY A 23 -0.16 -49.59 24.59
CA GLY A 23 0.62 -50.53 23.81
C GLY A 23 -0.22 -51.59 23.08
N GLU A 24 -1.13 -51.15 22.22
CA GLU A 24 -1.69 -51.99 21.16
C GLU A 24 -1.73 -51.16 19.87
N THR A 25 -0.71 -51.33 19.02
CA THR A 25 -0.69 -50.77 17.67
C THR A 25 -1.86 -51.34 16.86
N PRO A 26 -2.86 -50.52 16.46
CA PRO A 26 -3.80 -50.95 15.43
C PRO A 26 -3.03 -51.11 14.11
N PRO A 27 -3.47 -51.96 13.18
CA PRO A 27 -2.87 -52.00 11.86
C PRO A 27 -2.91 -50.59 11.27
N LEU A 28 -1.78 -50.15 10.72
CA LEU A 28 -1.62 -48.91 9.96
C LEU A 28 -2.66 -48.88 8.84
N ALA A 29 -3.87 -48.45 9.16
CA ALA A 29 -4.76 -47.84 8.21
C ALA A 29 -4.01 -46.60 7.76
N THR A 30 -3.63 -46.58 6.49
CA THR A 30 -3.34 -45.36 5.74
C THR A 30 -4.61 -44.48 5.76
N LYS A 31 -4.95 -43.92 6.91
CA LYS A 31 -5.85 -42.79 7.01
C LYS A 31 -5.01 -41.62 6.58
N ASP A 32 -5.30 -41.14 5.37
CA ASP A 32 -4.93 -39.83 4.89
C ASP A 32 -4.80 -38.87 6.07
N TYR A 33 -3.59 -38.36 6.32
CA TYR A 33 -3.50 -37.08 7.01
C TYR A 33 -4.47 -36.15 6.29
N PRO A 34 -5.40 -35.46 6.97
CA PRO A 34 -6.25 -34.51 6.30
C PRO A 34 -5.30 -33.55 5.57
N LYS A 35 -5.34 -33.57 4.23
CA LYS A 35 -4.58 -32.63 3.42
C LYS A 35 -4.88 -31.26 4.02
N SER A 36 -3.85 -30.59 4.57
CA SER A 36 -3.96 -29.36 5.35
C SER A 36 -4.25 -28.14 4.46
N SER A 37 -5.25 -28.28 3.61
CA SER A 37 -5.85 -27.23 2.83
C SER A 37 -7.22 -27.79 2.46
N ASN A 38 -8.26 -27.45 3.23
CA ASN A 38 -9.60 -27.49 2.67
C ASN A 38 -9.50 -26.74 1.33
N PRO A 39 -9.74 -27.41 0.19
CA PRO A 39 -9.66 -26.70 -1.08
C PRO A 39 -10.64 -25.53 -0.98
N THR A 40 -10.21 -24.35 -1.41
CA THR A 40 -11.08 -23.16 -1.55
C THR A 40 -12.19 -23.36 -2.58
N ASN A 41 -12.36 -24.57 -3.08
CA ASN A 41 -13.36 -24.92 -4.07
C ASN A 41 -14.76 -24.81 -3.50
N LYS A 42 -15.66 -24.35 -4.35
CA LYS A 42 -17.10 -24.33 -4.12
C LYS A 42 -17.69 -25.76 -4.00
N PRO A 43 -18.58 -26.04 -3.02
CA PRO A 43 -18.87 -25.24 -1.83
C PRO A 43 -17.80 -25.43 -0.74
N LEU A 44 -17.59 -24.40 0.08
CA LEU A 44 -16.61 -24.45 1.18
C LEU A 44 -17.24 -25.16 2.38
N LYS A 45 -16.57 -26.19 2.89
CA LYS A 45 -16.96 -26.89 4.13
C LYS A 45 -16.10 -26.39 5.29
N ILE A 46 -16.75 -25.97 6.37
CA ILE A 46 -16.11 -25.42 7.57
C ILE A 46 -16.50 -26.30 8.75
N HIS A 47 -15.52 -26.95 9.36
CA HIS A 47 -15.78 -27.81 10.51
C HIS A 47 -15.97 -26.99 11.79
N PHE A 48 -16.67 -27.56 12.77
CA PHE A 48 -16.97 -26.89 14.05
C PHE A 48 -15.74 -26.23 14.70
N GLY A 49 -14.60 -26.93 14.73
CA GLY A 49 -13.35 -26.40 15.29
C GLY A 49 -12.88 -25.11 14.60
N GLU A 50 -12.90 -25.08 13.27
CA GLU A 50 -12.53 -23.90 12.46
C GLU A 50 -13.54 -22.77 12.67
N LEU A 51 -14.84 -23.10 12.61
CA LEU A 51 -15.92 -22.14 12.77
C LEU A 51 -15.89 -21.46 14.14
N ARG A 52 -15.53 -22.18 15.20
CA ARG A 52 -15.41 -21.62 16.55
C ARG A 52 -14.35 -20.53 16.63
N PHE A 53 -13.17 -20.74 16.04
CA PHE A 53 -12.13 -19.71 15.97
C PHE A 53 -12.58 -18.49 15.14
N VAL A 54 -13.24 -18.74 14.01
CA VAL A 54 -13.81 -17.70 13.13
C VAL A 54 -14.87 -16.87 13.85
N ALA A 55 -15.78 -17.52 14.58
CA ALA A 55 -16.82 -16.87 15.37
C ALA A 55 -16.22 -15.95 16.44
N ILE A 56 -15.24 -16.43 17.22
CA ILE A 56 -14.54 -15.62 18.23
C ILE A 56 -13.91 -14.38 17.59
N ALA A 57 -13.17 -14.55 16.48
CA ALA A 57 -12.54 -13.44 15.77
C ALA A 57 -13.58 -12.42 15.24
N SER A 58 -14.74 -12.90 14.78
CA SER A 58 -15.83 -12.05 14.32
C SER A 58 -16.48 -11.23 15.44
N ILE A 59 -16.65 -11.83 16.62
CA ILE A 59 -17.11 -11.11 17.82
C ILE A 59 -16.09 -10.03 18.20
N GLN A 60 -14.80 -10.34 18.20
CA GLN A 60 -13.74 -9.37 18.52
C GLN A 60 -13.77 -8.14 17.62
N THR A 61 -13.89 -8.33 16.30
CA THR A 61 -14.04 -7.22 15.36
C THR A 61 -15.29 -6.39 15.67
N SER A 62 -16.41 -7.04 15.97
CA SER A 62 -17.65 -6.34 16.30
C SER A 62 -17.50 -5.47 17.56
N LEU A 63 -16.86 -6.01 18.62
CA LEU A 63 -16.57 -5.25 19.83
C LEU A 63 -15.56 -4.12 19.59
N LEU A 64 -14.55 -4.33 18.73
CA LEU A 64 -13.58 -3.30 18.35
C LEU A 64 -14.28 -2.14 17.63
N LEU A 65 -15.15 -2.42 16.66
CA LEU A 65 -15.91 -1.40 15.94
C LEU A 65 -16.85 -0.62 16.87
N LEU A 66 -17.48 -1.30 17.84
CA LEU A 66 -18.26 -0.64 18.90
C LEU A 66 -17.39 0.30 19.74
N ARG A 67 -16.22 -0.18 20.18
CA ARG A 67 -15.27 0.62 20.96
C ARG A 67 -14.75 1.83 20.18
N SER A 68 -14.39 1.65 18.90
CA SER A 68 -14.00 2.74 18.01
C SER A 68 -15.12 3.77 17.84
N THR A 69 -16.38 3.33 17.76
CA THR A 69 -17.53 4.25 17.71
C THR A 69 -17.60 5.10 18.98
N VAL A 70 -17.44 4.50 20.16
CA VAL A 70 -17.37 5.24 21.43
C VAL A 70 -16.20 6.24 21.44
N TRP A 71 -15.03 5.87 20.90
CA TRP A 71 -13.90 6.79 20.73
C TRP A 71 -14.20 7.98 19.82
N ARG A 72 -14.91 7.76 18.70
CA ARG A 72 -15.38 8.85 17.83
C ARG A 72 -16.26 9.82 18.61
N LEU A 73 -17.06 9.34 19.55
CA LEU A 73 -17.88 10.20 20.39
C LEU A 73 -17.04 11.02 21.37
N TYR A 74 -15.98 10.44 21.94
CA TYR A 74 -15.07 11.17 22.82
C TYR A 74 -14.37 12.34 22.13
N LEU A 75 -14.30 12.39 20.79
CA LEU A 75 -13.81 13.57 20.06
C LEU A 75 -14.62 14.83 20.39
N VAL A 76 -15.92 14.68 20.64
CA VAL A 76 -16.83 15.76 21.06
C VAL A 76 -16.60 16.19 22.52
N PHE A 77 -15.84 15.42 23.31
CA PHE A 77 -15.69 15.60 24.75
C PHE A 77 -14.25 15.57 25.27
N GLY A 78 -13.25 15.57 24.38
CA GLY A 78 -11.84 15.36 24.68
C GLY A 78 -11.44 13.88 24.58
N PHE A 79 -10.65 13.54 23.56
CA PHE A 79 -10.09 12.20 23.37
C PHE A 79 -8.84 12.02 24.25
N HIS A 80 -8.86 11.00 25.12
CA HIS A 80 -7.73 10.62 25.95
C HIS A 80 -7.44 9.12 25.80
N ARG A 81 -6.18 8.74 25.67
CA ARG A 81 -5.72 7.37 25.49
C ARG A 81 -4.28 7.17 25.95
N ALA A 82 -4.07 6.26 26.90
CA ALA A 82 -2.74 6.00 27.48
C ALA A 82 -1.99 4.80 26.88
N GLU A 83 -2.66 3.99 26.06
CA GLU A 83 -2.11 2.74 25.53
C GLU A 83 -2.01 2.78 24.01
N GLN A 84 -1.01 2.10 23.47
CA GLN A 84 -0.88 1.87 22.02
C GLN A 84 -2.04 1.03 21.49
N LEU A 85 -2.47 1.18 20.22
CA LEU A 85 -3.48 0.27 19.65
C LEU A 85 -3.00 -1.17 19.82
N PRO A 86 -3.73 -2.02 20.55
CA PRO A 86 -3.51 -3.44 20.45
C PRO A 86 -4.00 -3.81 19.05
N TYR A 87 -3.06 -4.08 18.15
CA TYR A 87 -3.37 -4.75 16.90
C TYR A 87 -3.55 -6.22 17.24
N PHE A 88 -4.67 -6.53 17.92
CA PHE A 88 -4.92 -7.84 18.50
C PHE A 88 -4.85 -8.91 17.40
N THR A 89 -3.82 -9.74 17.48
CA THR A 89 -3.75 -11.01 16.78
C THR A 89 -4.24 -12.08 17.75
N SER A 90 -5.44 -12.60 17.49
CA SER A 90 -6.07 -13.79 18.08
C SER A 90 -5.98 -13.97 19.60
N VAL A 91 -7.13 -14.05 20.26
CA VAL A 91 -7.17 -14.46 21.67
C VAL A 91 -7.21 -15.99 21.77
N PRO A 92 -6.38 -16.61 22.63
CA PRO A 92 -6.50 -18.04 22.93
C PRO A 92 -7.92 -18.37 23.38
N SER A 93 -8.51 -19.46 22.89
CA SER A 93 -9.89 -19.86 23.24
C SER A 93 -10.10 -20.00 24.75
N SER A 94 -9.06 -20.38 25.50
CA SER A 94 -9.07 -20.46 26.97
C SER A 94 -9.19 -19.11 27.69
N SER A 95 -8.85 -18.00 27.03
CA SER A 95 -8.92 -16.64 27.56
C SER A 95 -9.91 -15.75 26.80
N ALA A 96 -10.62 -16.32 25.81
CA ALA A 96 -11.56 -15.58 24.96
C ALA A 96 -12.69 -14.98 25.79
N GLU A 97 -13.26 -15.75 26.71
CA GLU A 97 -14.36 -15.27 27.57
C GLU A 97 -13.94 -14.03 28.37
N SER A 98 -12.85 -14.11 29.15
CA SER A 98 -12.42 -13.00 30.00
C SER A 98 -12.10 -11.74 29.19
N ILE A 99 -11.37 -11.87 28.07
CA ILE A 99 -10.97 -10.72 27.24
C ILE A 99 -12.17 -10.11 26.51
N LEU A 100 -13.09 -10.92 25.99
CA LEU A 100 -14.31 -10.42 25.36
C LEU A 100 -15.19 -9.69 26.37
N LEU A 101 -15.31 -10.22 27.59
CA LEU A 101 -16.06 -9.56 28.67
C LEU A 101 -15.38 -8.25 29.10
N GLU A 102 -14.05 -8.20 29.23
CA GLU A 102 -13.29 -6.97 29.47
C GLU A 102 -13.50 -5.93 28.35
N LEU A 103 -13.53 -6.35 27.09
CA LEU A 103 -13.85 -5.47 25.97
C LEU A 103 -15.26 -4.91 26.08
N VAL A 104 -16.25 -5.73 26.41
CA VAL A 104 -17.64 -5.29 26.67
C VAL A 104 -17.71 -4.31 27.85
N GLU A 105 -16.93 -4.53 28.91
CA GLU A 105 -16.80 -3.58 30.02
C GLU A 105 -16.20 -2.24 29.55
N SER A 106 -15.20 -2.27 28.68
CA SER A 106 -14.51 -1.08 28.15
C SER A 106 -15.34 -0.24 27.18
N ILE A 107 -16.42 -0.79 26.61
CA ILE A 107 -17.35 -0.08 25.70
C ILE A 107 -18.27 0.88 26.49
N ASN A 108 -18.05 1.04 27.80
CA ASN A 108 -18.82 1.96 28.61
C ASN A 108 -18.32 3.42 28.47
N PRO A 109 -19.17 4.36 28.02
CA PRO A 109 -18.85 5.77 28.13
C PRO A 109 -18.80 6.19 29.61
N ASP A 110 -17.60 6.42 30.14
CA ASP A 110 -17.33 6.63 31.57
C ASP A 110 -17.68 8.06 32.03
N LYS A 111 -18.91 8.49 31.75
CA LYS A 111 -19.48 9.72 32.31
C LYS A 111 -20.86 9.41 32.83
N GLU A 112 -21.16 9.83 34.06
CA GLU A 112 -22.49 9.78 34.73
C GLU A 112 -23.67 10.07 33.79
N LYS A 113 -23.45 10.87 32.75
CA LYS A 113 -24.41 11.24 31.70
C LYS A 113 -24.89 10.08 30.80
N PHE A 114 -24.21 8.94 30.75
CA PHE A 114 -24.56 7.82 29.85
C PHE A 114 -25.08 6.56 30.57
N LYS A 115 -25.09 6.55 31.91
CA LYS A 115 -25.52 5.40 32.73
C LYS A 115 -26.96 4.95 32.45
N ASP A 116 -27.84 5.90 32.10
CA ASP A 116 -29.28 5.65 31.99
C ASP A 116 -29.73 5.13 30.61
N PHE A 117 -28.86 5.15 29.60
CA PHE A 117 -29.28 4.96 28.20
C PHE A 117 -28.90 3.61 27.59
N VAL A 118 -28.11 2.79 28.30
CA VAL A 118 -27.70 1.45 27.88
C VAL A 118 -28.08 0.34 28.90
N PRO A 119 -29.17 0.39 29.71
CA PRO A 119 -29.45 -0.69 30.64
C PRO A 119 -29.83 -1.98 29.89
N GLY A 120 -29.21 -3.11 30.25
CA GLY A 120 -29.61 -4.45 29.81
C GLY A 120 -29.06 -4.93 28.46
N SER A 121 -28.69 -4.05 27.52
CA SER A 121 -28.06 -4.51 26.26
C SER A 121 -26.66 -5.09 26.48
N LYS A 122 -25.95 -4.57 27.49
CA LYS A 122 -24.61 -5.04 27.88
C LYS A 122 -24.67 -6.45 28.44
N ASP A 123 -25.60 -6.70 29.36
CA ASP A 123 -25.78 -8.04 29.95
C ASP A 123 -26.29 -9.03 28.91
N LYS A 124 -27.18 -8.61 28.00
CA LYS A 124 -27.58 -9.43 26.84
C LYS A 124 -26.39 -9.76 25.94
N LEU A 125 -25.50 -8.79 25.68
CA LEU A 125 -24.31 -9.01 24.86
C LEU A 125 -23.33 -9.98 25.53
N LYS A 126 -23.09 -9.80 26.85
CA LYS A 126 -22.29 -10.75 27.63
C LYS A 126 -22.87 -12.15 27.58
N GLN A 127 -24.18 -12.28 27.84
CA GLN A 127 -24.85 -13.57 27.84
C GLN A 127 -24.77 -14.24 26.46
N ALA A 128 -25.04 -13.50 25.38
CA ALA A 128 -24.93 -14.04 24.03
C ALA A 128 -23.50 -14.49 23.68
N ILE A 129 -22.47 -13.77 24.15
CA ILE A 129 -21.06 -14.19 23.99
C ILE A 129 -20.79 -15.48 24.76
N VAL A 130 -21.22 -15.57 26.02
CA VAL A 130 -21.05 -16.77 26.86
C VAL A 130 -21.77 -17.97 26.22
N ASP A 131 -22.99 -17.78 25.73
CA ASP A 131 -23.76 -18.83 25.06
C ASP A 131 -23.08 -19.27 23.76
N THR A 132 -22.55 -18.33 22.97
CA THR A 132 -21.76 -18.64 21.76
C THR A 132 -20.51 -19.46 22.08
N LEU A 133 -19.83 -19.17 23.20
CA LEU A 133 -18.65 -19.93 23.65
C LEU A 133 -19.00 -21.31 24.22
N LYS A 134 -20.23 -21.51 24.69
CA LYS A 134 -20.71 -22.79 25.24
C LYS A 134 -21.29 -23.73 24.19
N ALA A 135 -21.72 -23.20 23.04
CA ALA A 135 -22.21 -24.01 21.93
C ALA A 135 -21.22 -25.13 21.59
N ASP A 136 -21.75 -26.33 21.35
CA ASP A 136 -21.00 -27.57 21.07
C ASP A 136 -21.28 -28.15 19.68
N VAL A 137 -22.26 -27.61 18.96
CA VAL A 137 -22.60 -27.95 17.56
C VAL A 137 -22.71 -26.71 16.67
N VAL A 138 -22.50 -26.88 15.37
CA VAL A 138 -22.47 -25.77 14.40
C VAL A 138 -23.78 -24.95 14.37
N SER A 139 -24.94 -25.63 14.40
CA SER A 139 -26.24 -24.98 14.27
C SER A 139 -26.56 -24.06 15.46
N GLU A 140 -26.22 -24.48 16.67
CA GLU A 140 -26.35 -23.67 17.89
C GLU A 140 -25.35 -22.51 17.88
N LEU A 141 -24.08 -22.77 17.52
CA LEU A 141 -23.04 -21.75 17.43
C LEU A 141 -23.45 -20.61 16.49
N LEU A 142 -24.00 -20.94 15.32
CA LEU A 142 -24.48 -19.93 14.36
C LEU A 142 -25.64 -19.13 14.92
N LYS A 143 -26.63 -19.79 15.52
CA LYS A 143 -27.79 -19.12 16.13
C LYS A 143 -27.37 -18.12 17.19
N GLU A 144 -26.47 -18.50 18.10
CA GLU A 144 -25.98 -17.62 19.16
C GLU A 144 -25.11 -16.48 18.60
N LEU A 145 -24.30 -16.74 17.57
CA LEU A 145 -23.52 -15.70 16.89
C LEU A 145 -24.42 -14.63 16.23
N TYR A 146 -25.52 -15.04 15.58
CA TYR A 146 -26.50 -14.09 15.03
C TYR A 146 -27.10 -13.19 16.12
N LYS A 147 -27.40 -13.73 17.31
CA LYS A 147 -27.85 -12.92 18.44
C LYS A 147 -26.78 -11.92 18.89
N VAL A 148 -25.50 -12.31 18.93
CA VAL A 148 -24.40 -11.38 19.24
C VAL A 148 -24.39 -10.21 18.25
N PHE A 149 -24.49 -10.49 16.95
CA PHE A 149 -24.53 -9.45 15.92
C PHE A 149 -25.74 -8.53 16.05
N GLU A 150 -26.92 -9.08 16.32
CA GLU A 150 -28.15 -8.32 16.53
C GLU A 150 -28.02 -7.39 17.74
N VAL A 151 -27.58 -7.91 18.88
CA VAL A 151 -27.40 -7.13 20.12
C VAL A 151 -26.33 -6.06 19.93
N ALA A 152 -25.21 -6.38 19.30
CA ALA A 152 -24.14 -5.42 19.01
C ALA A 152 -24.62 -4.30 18.08
N HIS A 153 -25.39 -4.62 17.04
CA HIS A 153 -25.97 -3.64 16.12
C HIS A 153 -26.96 -2.71 16.82
N ASN A 154 -27.82 -3.25 17.68
CA ASN A 154 -28.75 -2.45 18.48
C ASN A 154 -28.03 -1.52 19.45
N HIS A 155 -26.95 -2.01 20.07
CA HIS A 155 -26.09 -1.22 20.95
C HIS A 155 -25.41 -0.07 20.18
N TRP A 156 -24.86 -0.35 19.01
CA TRP A 156 -24.27 0.65 18.11
C TRP A 156 -25.26 1.75 17.74
N LYS A 157 -26.49 1.38 17.34
CA LYS A 157 -27.57 2.33 17.05
C LYS A 157 -27.89 3.23 18.25
N GLY A 158 -27.97 2.66 19.45
CA GLY A 158 -28.18 3.41 20.69
C GLY A 158 -27.09 4.46 20.90
N ILE A 159 -25.82 4.07 20.78
CA ILE A 159 -24.67 4.97 20.90
C ILE A 159 -24.76 6.14 19.91
N ILE A 160 -25.09 5.89 18.64
CA ILE A 160 -25.22 6.94 17.61
C ILE A 160 -26.37 7.90 17.93
N ALA A 161 -27.54 7.39 18.31
CA ALA A 161 -28.70 8.23 18.61
C ALA A 161 -28.42 9.18 19.79
N LEU A 162 -27.74 8.69 20.82
CA LEU A 162 -27.32 9.48 21.98
C LEU A 162 -26.33 10.58 21.59
N ALA A 163 -25.36 10.24 20.76
CA ALA A 163 -24.39 11.21 20.27
C ALA A 163 -25.05 12.35 19.50
N ALA A 164 -25.98 12.02 18.60
CA ALA A 164 -26.74 13.00 17.85
C ALA A 164 -27.56 13.91 18.78
N GLN A 165 -28.20 13.34 19.81
CA GLN A 165 -28.97 14.09 20.81
C GLN A 165 -28.09 15.03 21.64
N GLU A 166 -26.94 14.56 22.16
CA GLU A 166 -26.06 15.40 23.00
C GLU A 166 -25.39 16.51 22.19
N LEU A 167 -25.00 16.25 20.94
CA LEU A 167 -24.54 17.29 20.02
C LEU A 167 -25.64 18.31 19.70
N GLN A 168 -26.89 17.87 19.54
CA GLN A 168 -28.04 18.76 19.36
C GLN A 168 -28.29 19.60 20.62
N ASN A 169 -28.18 19.01 21.80
CA ASN A 169 -28.31 19.71 23.09
C ASN A 169 -27.19 20.75 23.27
N LYS A 170 -25.95 20.41 22.89
CA LYS A 170 -24.82 21.36 22.84
C LYS A 170 -25.05 22.47 21.82
N GLY A 171 -25.63 22.16 20.65
CA GLY A 171 -25.95 23.15 19.62
C GLY A 171 -27.16 24.06 19.95
N ASN A 172 -28.05 23.61 20.84
CA ASN A 172 -29.19 24.39 21.35
C ASN A 172 -28.82 25.30 22.54
N LYS A 173 -27.75 24.97 23.28
CA LYS A 173 -27.08 25.96 24.15
C LYS A 173 -26.21 26.84 23.24
N GLN A 174 -26.32 28.16 23.38
CA GLN A 174 -25.62 29.17 22.58
C GLN A 174 -24.27 28.67 22.00
N LEU A 175 -24.13 28.77 20.67
CA LEU A 175 -22.93 28.61 19.84
C LEU A 175 -22.85 27.35 18.94
N GLN A 176 -23.75 27.26 17.95
CA GLN A 176 -23.44 26.59 16.67
C GLN A 176 -22.17 27.17 15.98
N ASN A 177 -21.70 28.35 16.42
CA ASN A 177 -20.46 28.97 15.97
C ASN A 177 -19.19 28.40 16.65
N GLU A 178 -19.30 27.68 17.78
CA GLU A 178 -18.15 27.11 18.50
C GLU A 178 -17.75 25.71 18.05
N LEU A 179 -18.67 24.96 17.41
CA LEU A 179 -18.31 23.66 16.85
C LEU A 179 -17.29 23.84 15.72
N SER A 180 -16.19 23.10 15.82
CA SER A 180 -15.20 22.98 14.77
C SER A 180 -15.84 22.43 13.48
N PRO A 181 -15.24 22.68 12.30
CA PRO A 181 -15.72 22.10 11.05
C PRO A 181 -15.87 20.57 11.10
N ASP A 182 -14.96 19.89 11.82
CA ASP A 182 -14.97 18.44 11.98
C ASP A 182 -16.15 17.97 12.84
N GLU A 183 -16.44 18.66 13.95
CA GLU A 183 -17.61 18.35 14.78
C GLU A 183 -18.93 18.59 14.03
N LYS A 184 -19.00 19.64 13.20
CA LYS A 184 -20.17 19.92 12.35
C LYS A 184 -20.38 18.83 11.30
N LYS A 185 -19.31 18.34 10.68
CA LYS A 185 -19.37 17.26 9.69
C LYS A 185 -19.76 15.94 10.35
N LEU A 186 -19.16 15.62 11.49
CA LEU A 186 -19.51 14.45 12.30
C LEU A 186 -20.99 14.50 12.72
N LEU A 187 -21.49 15.66 13.15
CA LEU A 187 -22.91 15.84 13.49
C LEU A 187 -23.83 15.52 12.31
N LYS A 188 -23.51 15.99 11.10
CA LYS A 188 -24.30 15.68 9.90
C LYS A 188 -24.31 14.19 9.58
N GLU A 189 -23.16 13.52 9.69
CA GLU A 189 -23.06 12.06 9.47
C GLU A 189 -23.86 11.28 10.53
N LEU A 190 -23.75 11.66 11.80
CA LEU A 190 -24.52 11.03 12.89
C LEU A 190 -26.03 11.27 12.73
N GLN A 191 -26.45 12.48 12.32
CA GLN A 191 -27.84 12.79 12.03
C GLN A 191 -28.36 11.99 10.84
N LYS A 192 -27.56 11.85 9.76
CA LYS A 192 -27.91 11.01 8.62
C LYS A 192 -28.11 9.56 9.04
N ALA A 193 -27.18 8.99 9.80
CA ALA A 193 -27.25 7.64 10.34
C ALA A 193 -28.44 7.42 11.31
N SER A 194 -28.81 8.44 12.08
CA SER A 194 -29.98 8.41 12.97
C SER A 194 -31.31 8.59 12.23
N SER A 195 -31.34 9.39 11.15
CA SER A 195 -32.56 9.78 10.44
C SER A 195 -33.04 8.77 9.39
N SER A 196 -32.15 7.96 8.82
CA SER A 196 -32.48 6.84 7.92
C SER A 196 -33.28 5.70 8.58
N ASN A 197 -33.83 5.92 9.79
CA ASN A 197 -34.51 4.92 10.61
C ASN A 197 -35.78 5.42 11.30
N LYS A 198 -36.27 6.64 11.03
CA LYS A 198 -37.50 7.13 11.69
C LYS A 198 -38.77 6.37 11.29
N ASP A 199 -38.74 5.61 10.19
CA ASP A 199 -39.84 4.73 9.77
C ASP A 199 -39.69 3.26 10.23
N ALA A 200 -38.57 2.90 10.88
CA ALA A 200 -38.33 1.55 11.41
C ALA A 200 -38.77 1.43 12.87
N HIS A 201 -40.05 1.72 13.14
CA HIS A 201 -40.66 1.30 14.40
C HIS A 201 -40.97 -0.20 14.33
N ALA A 202 -40.15 -1.01 15.00
CA ALA A 202 -40.50 -2.38 15.44
C ALA A 202 -41.10 -3.32 14.38
N GLU A 203 -40.69 -3.23 13.12
CA GLU A 203 -40.72 -4.41 12.25
C GLU A 203 -39.45 -5.20 12.53
N ASP A 204 -39.64 -6.47 12.89
CA ASP A 204 -38.60 -7.48 13.00
C ASP A 204 -37.60 -7.29 11.87
N ILE A 205 -36.34 -7.04 12.21
CA ILE A 205 -35.25 -7.26 11.27
C ILE A 205 -35.15 -8.78 11.14
N SER A 206 -36.10 -9.40 10.43
CA SER A 206 -35.87 -10.69 9.83
C SER A 206 -34.59 -10.55 8.98
N PRO A 207 -33.60 -11.45 9.14
CA PRO A 207 -32.40 -11.51 8.30
C PRO A 207 -32.70 -11.60 6.79
N GLU A 208 -33.96 -11.80 6.40
CA GLU A 208 -34.44 -12.04 5.04
C GLU A 208 -34.47 -10.79 4.13
N SER A 209 -34.29 -9.57 4.66
CA SER A 209 -34.28 -8.34 3.82
C SER A 209 -32.91 -7.98 3.21
N LYS A 210 -31.83 -8.67 3.60
CA LYS A 210 -30.48 -8.42 3.08
C LYS A 210 -30.03 -9.56 2.16
N VAL A 211 -29.71 -9.24 0.91
CA VAL A 211 -29.21 -10.21 -0.05
C VAL A 211 -27.76 -10.57 0.30
N ASN A 212 -27.58 -11.58 1.15
CA ASN A 212 -26.26 -12.19 1.39
C ASN A 212 -25.68 -12.68 0.06
N GLN A 213 -24.39 -12.47 -0.15
CA GLN A 213 -23.69 -12.99 -1.33
C GLN A 213 -23.33 -14.47 -1.17
N PHE A 214 -23.20 -14.91 0.08
CA PHE A 214 -23.11 -16.33 0.44
C PHE A 214 -24.45 -16.88 0.91
N THR A 215 -24.67 -18.16 0.65
CA THR A 215 -25.70 -18.98 1.30
C THR A 215 -25.02 -19.97 2.24
N ALA A 216 -25.73 -20.39 3.28
CA ALA A 216 -25.17 -21.28 4.28
C ALA A 216 -26.20 -22.28 4.79
N TRP A 217 -25.75 -23.52 5.01
CA TRP A 217 -26.52 -24.55 5.70
C TRP A 217 -25.62 -25.46 6.53
N CYS A 218 -26.19 -26.10 7.54
CA CYS A 218 -25.46 -27.05 8.39
C CYS A 218 -25.64 -28.47 7.84
N SER A 219 -24.55 -29.23 7.81
CA SER A 219 -24.57 -30.69 7.67
C SER A 219 -24.29 -31.28 9.04
N LEU A 220 -25.03 -32.32 9.46
CA LEU A 220 -24.81 -33.00 10.75
C LEU A 220 -23.82 -34.17 10.63
N GLU A 221 -23.55 -34.66 9.42
CA GLU A 221 -22.67 -35.82 9.17
C GLU A 221 -21.73 -35.56 7.97
N PRO A 222 -20.50 -35.05 8.20
CA PRO A 222 -19.96 -34.53 9.47
C PRO A 222 -20.58 -33.18 9.86
N ASP A 223 -20.55 -32.84 11.16
CA ASP A 223 -20.96 -31.53 11.69
C ASP A 223 -20.10 -30.41 11.09
N CYS A 224 -20.67 -29.70 10.13
CA CYS A 224 -19.99 -28.61 9.42
C CYS A 224 -20.97 -27.58 8.88
N LEU A 225 -20.47 -26.35 8.74
CA LEU A 225 -21.13 -25.29 8.00
C LEU A 225 -20.69 -25.39 6.54
N ILE A 226 -21.64 -25.41 5.62
CA ILE A 226 -21.38 -25.36 4.19
C ILE A 226 -21.71 -23.95 3.71
N LEU A 227 -20.71 -23.27 3.14
CA LEU A 227 -20.89 -21.98 2.47
C LEU A 227 -20.89 -22.19 0.95
N ASP A 228 -21.88 -21.59 0.30
CA ASP A 228 -22.02 -21.59 -1.16
C ASP A 228 -22.27 -20.17 -1.69
N TRP A 229 -22.04 -19.95 -2.98
CA TRP A 229 -22.12 -18.62 -3.60
C TRP A 229 -22.43 -18.70 -5.10
N SER A 230 -22.61 -17.57 -5.79
CA SER A 230 -22.88 -17.57 -7.25
C SER A 230 -21.67 -18.07 -8.06
N GLU A 231 -21.90 -18.80 -9.16
CA GLU A 231 -20.83 -19.18 -10.09
C GLU A 231 -20.13 -17.97 -10.74
N GLU A 232 -20.81 -16.82 -10.82
CA GLU A 232 -20.26 -15.58 -11.38
C GLU A 232 -19.07 -15.03 -10.57
N LEU A 233 -19.00 -15.37 -9.28
CA LEU A 233 -17.89 -14.98 -8.40
C LEU A 233 -16.68 -15.93 -8.51
N GLY A 234 -16.80 -16.99 -9.31
CA GLY A 234 -15.79 -18.02 -9.52
C GLY A 234 -15.91 -19.22 -8.57
N SER A 235 -15.05 -20.22 -8.77
CA SER A 235 -15.04 -21.45 -7.97
C SER A 235 -14.13 -21.41 -6.75
N ASP A 236 -13.25 -20.40 -6.65
CA ASP A 236 -12.33 -20.22 -5.53
C ASP A 236 -12.91 -19.22 -4.51
N PHE A 237 -13.03 -19.66 -3.26
CA PHE A 237 -13.64 -18.92 -2.17
C PHE A 237 -12.94 -17.58 -1.86
N LEU A 238 -11.61 -17.57 -1.83
CA LEU A 238 -10.86 -16.35 -1.50
C LEU A 238 -10.93 -15.33 -2.64
N LYS A 239 -10.92 -15.77 -3.90
CA LYS A 239 -11.20 -14.92 -5.06
C LYS A 239 -12.66 -14.42 -5.07
N ALA A 240 -13.62 -15.26 -4.66
CA ALA A 240 -15.01 -14.83 -4.50
C ALA A 240 -15.15 -13.73 -3.42
N LEU A 241 -14.42 -13.83 -2.30
CA LEU A 241 -14.37 -12.77 -1.29
C LEU A 241 -13.80 -11.46 -1.84
N MET A 242 -12.76 -11.50 -2.68
CA MET A 242 -12.23 -10.30 -3.34
C MET A 242 -13.28 -9.64 -4.24
N SER A 243 -14.03 -10.43 -5.01
CA SER A 243 -15.13 -9.95 -5.85
C SER A 243 -16.25 -9.33 -5.02
N ILE A 244 -16.61 -9.96 -3.89
CA ILE A 244 -17.61 -9.43 -2.96
C ILE A 244 -17.14 -8.14 -2.30
N ALA A 245 -15.87 -8.03 -1.90
CA ALA A 245 -15.33 -6.79 -1.34
C ALA A 245 -15.47 -5.62 -2.35
N LYS A 246 -15.21 -5.89 -3.63
CA LYS A 246 -15.43 -4.92 -4.71
C LYS A 246 -16.89 -4.52 -4.85
N LEU A 247 -17.83 -5.46 -4.76
CA LEU A 247 -19.28 -5.17 -4.77
C LEU A 247 -19.69 -4.28 -3.58
N TYR A 248 -19.20 -4.57 -2.38
CA TYR A 248 -19.48 -3.75 -1.20
C TYR A 248 -18.86 -2.35 -1.29
N SER A 249 -17.71 -2.20 -1.94
CA SER A 249 -17.08 -0.88 -2.12
C SER A 249 -17.89 0.09 -2.99
N VAL A 250 -18.85 -0.39 -3.78
CA VAL A 250 -19.76 0.46 -4.57
C VAL A 250 -21.17 0.52 -3.97
N SER A 251 -21.42 -0.27 -2.93
CA SER A 251 -22.70 -0.32 -2.24
C SER A 251 -22.73 0.65 -1.05
N PRO A 252 -23.83 1.38 -0.82
CA PRO A 252 -24.02 2.12 0.42
C PRO A 252 -24.33 1.21 1.63
N GLU A 253 -24.66 -0.07 1.38
CA GLU A 253 -25.11 -0.99 2.40
C GLU A 253 -23.93 -1.65 3.15
N PRO A 254 -24.06 -1.86 4.48
CA PRO A 254 -23.05 -2.57 5.24
C PRO A 254 -23.06 -4.06 4.92
N TYR A 255 -21.92 -4.73 5.11
CA TYR A 255 -21.80 -6.18 4.98
C TYR A 255 -22.90 -6.93 5.73
N ALA A 256 -23.57 -7.84 5.02
CA ALA A 256 -24.53 -8.76 5.62
C ALA A 256 -23.81 -9.70 6.61
N PRO A 257 -24.47 -10.16 7.69
CA PRO A 257 -23.79 -10.92 8.74
C PRO A 257 -23.09 -12.19 8.26
N LEU A 258 -23.70 -12.92 7.31
CA LEU A 258 -23.11 -14.13 6.75
C LEU A 258 -21.87 -13.82 5.90
N ASP A 259 -21.90 -12.73 5.12
CA ASP A 259 -20.74 -12.29 4.35
C ASP A 259 -19.59 -11.87 5.29
N ARG A 260 -19.89 -11.22 6.42
CA ARG A 260 -18.87 -10.91 7.45
C ARG A 260 -18.22 -12.17 8.01
N LEU A 261 -19.03 -13.19 8.30
CA LEU A 261 -18.52 -14.49 8.75
C LEU A 261 -17.63 -15.12 7.67
N ALA A 262 -18.03 -15.05 6.40
CA ALA A 262 -17.24 -15.53 5.27
C ALA A 262 -15.90 -14.80 5.13
N PHE A 263 -15.85 -13.46 5.31
CA PHE A 263 -14.57 -12.73 5.35
C PHE A 263 -13.67 -13.20 6.48
N HIS A 264 -14.22 -13.44 7.67
CA HIS A 264 -13.46 -13.97 8.80
C HIS A 264 -12.95 -15.40 8.54
N MET A 265 -13.73 -16.22 7.83
CA MET A 265 -13.26 -17.52 7.33
C MET A 265 -12.11 -17.34 6.33
N GLY A 266 -12.22 -16.36 5.41
CA GLY A 266 -11.14 -16.00 4.50
C GLY A 266 -9.85 -15.61 5.23
N TYR A 267 -9.95 -14.80 6.30
CA TYR A 267 -8.80 -14.44 7.13
C TYR A 267 -8.17 -15.64 7.84
N TYR A 268 -9.00 -16.60 8.28
CA TYR A 268 -8.53 -17.85 8.84
C TYR A 268 -7.76 -18.66 7.78
N LEU A 269 -8.31 -18.83 6.58
CA LEU A 269 -7.62 -19.54 5.48
C LEU A 269 -6.29 -18.87 5.09
N LEU A 270 -6.24 -17.53 5.06
CA LEU A 270 -4.98 -16.80 4.87
C LEU A 270 -3.95 -17.13 5.97
N SER A 271 -4.39 -17.22 7.23
CA SER A 271 -3.52 -17.60 8.35
C SER A 271 -3.02 -19.05 8.28
N GLN A 272 -3.75 -19.92 7.55
CA GLN A 272 -3.33 -21.29 7.24
C GLN A 272 -2.42 -21.37 6.01
N GLY A 273 -1.97 -20.24 5.47
CA GLY A 273 -1.06 -20.16 4.33
C GLY A 273 -1.73 -20.25 2.96
N GLN A 274 -3.07 -20.24 2.89
CA GLN A 274 -3.76 -20.12 1.60
C GLN A 274 -3.59 -18.71 1.04
N ASN A 275 -3.42 -18.60 -0.27
CA ASN A 275 -3.12 -17.33 -0.92
C ASN A 275 -3.89 -17.21 -2.25
N PRO A 276 -4.85 -16.27 -2.39
CA PRO A 276 -5.56 -16.05 -3.65
C PRO A 276 -4.78 -15.12 -4.61
N PHE A 277 -3.69 -14.52 -4.14
CA PHE A 277 -2.98 -13.47 -4.84
C PHE A 277 -2.02 -14.09 -5.86
N GLU A 278 -2.11 -13.57 -7.08
CA GLU A 278 -1.16 -13.87 -8.13
C GLU A 278 -0.12 -12.74 -8.15
N PRO A 279 1.17 -13.01 -7.86
CA PRO A 279 2.21 -11.98 -7.76
C PRO A 279 2.33 -11.12 -9.03
N TYR A 280 2.01 -11.69 -10.20
CA TYR A 280 2.05 -11.01 -11.49
C TYR A 280 0.87 -10.06 -11.73
N LYS A 281 -0.22 -10.20 -10.95
CA LYS A 281 -1.45 -9.41 -11.05
C LYS A 281 -1.55 -8.33 -9.97
N CYS A 282 -0.46 -7.97 -9.31
CA CYS A 282 -0.45 -6.81 -8.42
C CYS A 282 -0.68 -5.53 -9.24
N ARG A 283 -1.55 -4.64 -8.76
CA ARG A 283 -1.69 -3.30 -9.32
C ARG A 283 -0.41 -2.52 -9.09
N THR A 284 0.20 -2.02 -10.17
CA THR A 284 1.48 -1.30 -10.11
C THR A 284 1.30 0.12 -9.56
N LEU A 285 2.41 0.73 -9.13
CA LEU A 285 2.47 2.17 -8.88
C LEU A 285 2.33 2.99 -10.18
N GLY A 286 2.50 2.37 -11.34
CA GLY A 286 2.38 3.01 -12.65
C GLY A 286 3.53 3.97 -12.96
N THR A 287 3.59 4.42 -14.20
CA THR A 287 4.68 5.25 -14.73
C THR A 287 4.43 6.75 -14.45
N PRO A 288 5.44 7.52 -14.00
CA PRO A 288 5.32 8.96 -13.84
C PRO A 288 4.79 9.66 -15.10
N GLY A 289 3.84 10.56 -14.94
CA GLY A 289 3.18 11.30 -16.03
C GLY A 289 2.12 10.51 -16.80
N PHE A 290 2.23 9.18 -16.87
CA PHE A 290 1.36 8.29 -17.69
C PHE A 290 0.31 7.52 -16.88
N ARG A 291 0.02 7.95 -15.65
CA ARG A 291 -1.12 7.47 -14.85
C ARG A 291 -2.44 8.05 -15.36
N LYS A 292 -3.56 7.50 -14.84
CA LYS A 292 -4.93 7.96 -15.08
C LYS A 292 -5.05 9.49 -15.06
N ILE A 293 -5.72 10.06 -16.07
CA ILE A 293 -5.73 11.51 -16.40
C ILE A 293 -5.96 12.42 -15.20
N ASN A 294 -6.68 11.95 -14.20
CA ASN A 294 -7.10 12.78 -13.08
C ASN A 294 -6.04 12.90 -11.97
N TYR A 295 -4.92 12.17 -11.99
CA TYR A 295 -3.90 12.27 -10.94
C TYR A 295 -2.52 11.73 -11.35
N GLN A 296 -1.50 12.58 -11.26
CA GLN A 296 -0.09 12.16 -11.24
C GLN A 296 0.34 11.74 -9.84
N THR A 297 0.02 12.56 -8.83
CA THR A 297 0.42 12.34 -7.43
C THR A 297 -0.59 11.45 -6.70
N TYR A 298 -0.14 10.30 -6.20
CA TYR A 298 -0.94 9.45 -5.32
C TYR A 298 -1.05 10.02 -3.90
N LEU A 299 -2.22 9.85 -3.28
CA LEU A 299 -2.36 9.96 -1.83
C LEU A 299 -2.10 8.59 -1.21
N SER A 300 -0.99 8.44 -0.50
CA SER A 300 -0.64 7.22 0.21
C SER A 300 -1.33 7.21 1.56
N LEU A 301 -2.55 6.66 1.58
CA LEU A 301 -3.37 6.53 2.78
C LEU A 301 -2.69 5.49 3.67
N THR A 302 -2.28 5.91 4.86
CA THR A 302 -1.47 5.05 5.73
C THR A 302 -2.27 4.53 6.91
N ASP A 303 -2.35 3.22 7.03
CA ASP A 303 -2.95 2.51 8.16
C ASP A 303 -2.33 1.11 8.34
N PRO A 304 -2.12 0.63 9.57
CA PRO A 304 -1.55 -0.69 9.78
C PRO A 304 -2.51 -1.88 9.57
N GLY A 305 -3.82 -1.66 9.39
CA GLY A 305 -4.77 -2.77 9.28
C GLY A 305 -6.24 -2.32 9.22
N PRO A 306 -6.96 -2.29 10.36
CA PRO A 306 -8.41 -2.09 10.39
C PRO A 306 -8.93 -0.82 9.71
N GLY A 307 -8.16 0.28 9.74
CA GLY A 307 -8.57 1.53 9.07
C GLY A 307 -8.64 1.38 7.54
N HIS A 308 -7.85 0.47 6.97
CA HIS A 308 -7.99 0.11 5.56
C HIS A 308 -9.21 -0.78 5.31
N ILE A 309 -9.35 -1.88 6.07
CA ILE A 309 -10.42 -2.89 5.88
C ILE A 309 -11.82 -2.28 6.08
N PHE A 310 -12.01 -1.47 7.12
CA PHE A 310 -13.32 -0.90 7.46
C PHE A 310 -13.48 0.56 7.03
N GLY A 311 -12.39 1.22 6.64
CA GLY A 311 -12.38 2.60 6.16
C GLY A 311 -12.06 2.66 4.68
N THR A 312 -10.78 2.65 4.30
CA THR A 312 -10.32 2.90 2.93
C THR A 312 -11.03 2.06 1.86
N THR A 313 -11.25 0.76 2.09
CA THR A 313 -11.87 -0.14 1.12
C THR A 313 -13.40 -0.06 1.11
N GLY A 314 -14.00 0.67 2.05
CA GLY A 314 -15.45 0.84 2.16
C GLY A 314 -16.06 1.61 1.00
N LYS A 315 -15.26 2.35 0.21
CA LYS A 315 -15.73 3.01 -1.03
C LYS A 315 -14.71 2.92 -2.16
N ALA A 316 -15.17 2.54 -3.35
CA ALA A 316 -14.35 2.49 -4.55
C ALA A 316 -13.72 3.85 -4.89
N GLU A 317 -14.45 4.94 -4.68
CA GLU A 317 -13.95 6.31 -4.88
C GLU A 317 -12.73 6.63 -4.02
N TRP A 318 -12.61 6.05 -2.82
CA TRP A 318 -11.51 6.30 -1.89
C TRP A 318 -10.19 5.63 -2.31
N MET A 319 -10.28 4.63 -3.17
CA MET A 319 -9.13 3.93 -3.75
C MET A 319 -8.67 4.57 -5.08
N ASN A 320 -9.44 5.53 -5.63
CA ASN A 320 -9.09 6.19 -6.87
C ASN A 320 -7.99 7.26 -6.67
N GLY A 321 -6.82 7.05 -7.27
CA GLY A 321 -5.67 7.92 -7.06
C GLY A 321 -5.08 7.83 -5.66
N ALA A 322 -5.35 6.74 -4.95
CA ALA A 322 -4.78 6.44 -3.65
C ALA A 322 -3.86 5.21 -3.71
N ILE A 323 -2.86 5.20 -2.83
CA ILE A 323 -2.10 4.01 -2.46
C ILE A 323 -2.61 3.56 -1.09
N VAL A 324 -2.83 2.26 -0.91
CA VAL A 324 -3.09 1.66 0.40
C VAL A 324 -1.73 1.31 1.02
N HIS A 325 -1.26 2.13 1.96
CA HIS A 325 0.07 2.01 2.55
C HIS A 325 0.01 1.44 3.96
N VAL A 326 0.57 0.24 4.11
CA VAL A 326 0.53 -0.49 5.37
C VAL A 326 1.80 -0.22 6.17
N GLU A 327 1.65 0.56 7.23
CA GLU A 327 2.73 1.02 8.11
C GLU A 327 2.15 1.43 9.48
N HIS A 328 2.89 1.16 10.56
CA HIS A 328 2.54 1.67 11.88
C HIS A 328 3.17 3.05 12.14
N LEU A 329 2.32 4.06 12.38
CA LEU A 329 2.73 5.45 12.57
C LEU A 329 2.68 5.95 14.03
N GLU A 330 2.05 5.19 14.93
CA GLU A 330 1.80 5.62 16.31
C GLU A 330 3.12 5.71 17.10
N ARG A 331 3.32 6.81 17.82
CA ARG A 331 4.50 7.04 18.68
C ARG A 331 4.07 7.56 20.06
N PRO A 332 4.53 6.95 21.17
CA PRO A 332 4.27 7.50 22.50
C PRO A 332 4.91 8.88 22.66
N ALA A 333 4.22 9.80 23.33
CA ALA A 333 4.75 11.12 23.65
C ALA A 333 6.05 11.03 24.46
N GLY A 334 7.00 11.92 24.16
CA GLY A 334 8.30 11.98 24.86
C GLY A 334 9.30 10.91 24.43
N THR A 335 9.01 10.08 23.43
CA THR A 335 9.98 9.11 22.88
C THR A 335 10.76 9.71 21.70
N THR A 336 12.08 9.55 21.72
CA THR A 336 12.97 9.98 20.62
C THR A 336 13.08 8.91 19.53
N LYS A 337 13.54 9.28 18.33
CA LYS A 337 13.81 8.34 17.23
C LYS A 337 14.85 7.28 17.58
N ALA A 338 15.71 7.56 18.57
CA ALA A 338 16.69 6.60 19.08
C ALA A 338 16.04 5.54 19.98
N GLN A 339 14.92 5.87 20.66
CA GLN A 339 14.20 4.96 21.55
C GLN A 339 13.15 4.13 20.81
N VAL A 340 12.40 4.77 19.89
CA VAL A 340 11.35 4.12 19.11
C VAL A 340 11.48 4.57 17.66
N GLU A 341 11.54 3.61 16.74
CA GLU A 341 11.57 3.91 15.31
C GLU A 341 10.31 4.69 14.91
N SER A 342 10.47 5.67 14.00
CA SER A 342 9.35 6.53 13.58
C SER A 342 8.21 5.75 12.92
N TYR A 343 8.56 4.61 12.34
CA TYR A 343 7.67 3.72 11.61
C TYR A 343 7.96 2.28 12.04
N ARG A 344 6.94 1.43 12.08
CA ARG A 344 7.10 0.02 12.46
C ARG A 344 6.50 -0.92 11.43
N ILE A 345 7.12 -2.08 11.32
CA ILE A 345 6.78 -3.14 10.37
C ILE A 345 5.35 -3.63 10.68
N PRO A 346 4.43 -3.64 9.71
CA PRO A 346 3.08 -4.17 9.90
C PRO A 346 3.08 -5.70 9.95
N SER A 347 1.99 -6.27 10.45
CA SER A 347 1.75 -7.71 10.36
C SER A 347 1.52 -8.13 8.90
N VAL A 348 2.25 -9.17 8.46
CA VAL A 348 2.08 -9.78 7.14
C VAL A 348 0.66 -10.32 6.96
N LEU A 349 0.07 -10.87 8.02
CA LEU A 349 -1.32 -11.34 7.98
C LEU A 349 -2.30 -10.19 7.81
N GLU A 350 -2.08 -9.06 8.49
CA GLU A 350 -2.93 -7.86 8.30
C GLU A 350 -2.80 -7.31 6.88
N PHE A 351 -1.59 -7.30 6.32
CA PHE A 351 -1.41 -6.95 4.92
C PHE A 351 -2.20 -7.86 3.98
N ALA A 352 -2.16 -9.19 4.20
CA ALA A 352 -2.93 -10.15 3.40
C ALA A 352 -4.44 -9.91 3.52
N ARG A 353 -4.95 -9.59 4.72
CA ARG A 353 -6.35 -9.21 4.94
C ARG A 353 -6.71 -7.95 4.16
N ILE A 354 -5.89 -6.91 4.24
CA ILE A 354 -6.10 -5.67 3.47
C ILE A 354 -6.10 -5.97 1.97
N ARG A 355 -5.14 -6.75 1.48
CA ARG A 355 -5.01 -7.13 0.07
C ARG A 355 -6.26 -7.86 -0.45
N LEU A 356 -6.88 -8.69 0.39
CA LEU A 356 -8.15 -9.37 0.09
C LEU A 356 -9.27 -8.37 -0.19
N HIS A 357 -9.34 -7.27 0.56
CA HIS A 357 -10.36 -6.22 0.38
C HIS A 357 -10.04 -5.27 -0.78
N THR A 358 -8.78 -4.88 -0.92
CA THR A 358 -8.38 -3.92 -1.96
C THR A 358 -8.47 -4.52 -3.37
N GLY A 359 -8.25 -5.83 -3.54
CA GLY A 359 -8.32 -6.45 -4.86
C GLY A 359 -7.44 -5.73 -5.90
N ASP A 360 -7.94 -5.50 -7.09
CA ASP A 360 -7.26 -4.73 -8.14
C ASP A 360 -7.54 -3.20 -8.06
N ALA A 361 -8.23 -2.73 -7.03
CA ALA A 361 -8.77 -1.37 -6.99
C ALA A 361 -7.73 -0.29 -6.68
N ALA A 362 -6.65 -0.62 -5.99
CA ALA A 362 -5.52 0.28 -5.71
C ALA A 362 -4.20 -0.50 -5.51
N PRO A 363 -3.04 0.12 -5.77
CA PRO A 363 -1.76 -0.45 -5.36
C PRO A 363 -1.68 -0.52 -3.83
N ASN A 364 -1.20 -1.66 -3.33
CA ASN A 364 -0.87 -1.87 -1.92
C ASN A 364 0.64 -1.74 -1.72
N THR A 365 1.07 -1.07 -0.67
CA THR A 365 2.51 -0.89 -0.37
C THR A 365 2.76 -1.13 1.10
N CYS A 366 3.99 -1.47 1.47
CA CYS A 366 4.31 -1.81 2.85
C CYS A 366 5.68 -1.27 3.29
N TYR A 367 5.77 -0.90 4.56
CA TYR A 367 7.04 -0.59 5.21
C TYR A 367 7.71 -1.87 5.73
N ILE A 368 8.97 -2.10 5.36
CA ILE A 368 9.73 -3.29 5.73
C ILE A 368 10.68 -3.02 6.91
N GLY A 369 10.97 -1.76 7.22
CA GLY A 369 11.89 -1.38 8.30
C GLY A 369 13.25 -0.88 7.83
N ARG A 370 14.13 -0.69 8.80
CA ARG A 370 15.56 -0.41 8.62
C ARG A 370 16.40 -1.69 8.70
N PRO A 371 17.65 -1.69 8.20
CA PRO A 371 18.60 -2.77 8.42
C PRO A 371 18.73 -3.14 9.91
N LEU A 372 18.47 -4.41 10.24
CA LEU A 372 18.64 -4.94 11.60
C LEU A 372 20.02 -5.59 11.74
N HIS A 373 21.00 -4.85 12.28
CA HIS A 373 22.34 -5.36 12.56
C HIS A 373 22.67 -5.27 14.05
N ASP A 374 23.27 -6.32 14.60
CA ASP A 374 23.52 -6.49 16.03
C ASP A 374 24.78 -5.72 16.47
N ASN A 375 25.76 -5.57 15.58
CA ASN A 375 27.11 -5.12 15.92
C ASN A 375 27.41 -3.64 15.57
N GLY A 376 26.41 -2.87 15.15
CA GLY A 376 26.58 -1.46 14.74
C GLY A 376 27.36 -1.25 13.43
N ASP A 377 28.00 -2.30 12.90
CA ASP A 377 28.70 -2.31 11.61
C ASP A 377 28.08 -3.39 10.71
N LEU A 378 27.45 -2.95 9.62
CA LEU A 378 26.71 -3.80 8.70
C LEU A 378 27.57 -4.93 8.14
N LYS A 379 28.89 -4.76 7.99
CA LYS A 379 29.75 -5.75 7.33
C LYS A 379 29.76 -7.12 8.03
N TYR A 380 29.60 -7.14 9.35
CA TYR A 380 29.61 -8.39 10.13
C TYR A 380 28.28 -9.14 10.04
N ASP A 381 27.18 -8.40 9.90
CA ASP A 381 25.83 -8.95 9.88
C ASP A 381 25.22 -8.98 8.46
N PHE A 382 25.99 -8.60 7.43
CA PHE A 382 25.50 -8.29 6.09
C PHE A 382 24.62 -9.41 5.52
N ILE A 383 25.08 -10.66 5.57
CA ILE A 383 24.33 -11.82 5.06
C ILE A 383 23.01 -11.99 5.81
N LYS A 384 23.06 -11.97 7.16
CA LYS A 384 21.86 -12.08 8.00
C LYS A 384 20.84 -10.97 7.67
N VAL A 385 21.30 -9.73 7.53
CA VAL A 385 20.41 -8.60 7.21
C VAL A 385 19.80 -8.76 5.82
N ILE A 386 20.60 -9.13 4.82
CA ILE A 386 20.13 -9.34 3.45
C ILE A 386 19.12 -10.48 3.39
N ASP A 387 19.41 -11.64 3.96
CA ASP A 387 18.52 -12.81 3.89
C ASP A 387 17.20 -12.53 4.61
N THR A 388 17.26 -11.85 5.77
CA THR A 388 16.06 -11.49 6.54
C THR A 388 15.17 -10.52 5.78
N VAL A 389 15.75 -9.40 5.30
CA VAL A 389 14.97 -8.35 4.65
C VAL A 389 14.52 -8.75 3.25
N SER A 390 15.34 -9.49 2.50
CA SER A 390 14.95 -10.01 1.18
C SER A 390 13.86 -11.07 1.29
N SER A 391 13.88 -11.93 2.32
CA SER A 391 12.79 -12.87 2.62
C SER A 391 11.50 -12.13 2.95
N ALA A 392 11.57 -11.10 3.81
CA ALA A 392 10.40 -10.27 4.14
C ALA A 392 9.82 -9.59 2.89
N CYS A 393 10.66 -8.95 2.06
CA CYS A 393 10.20 -8.34 0.80
C CYS A 393 9.60 -9.38 -0.14
N THR A 394 10.24 -10.55 -0.27
CA THR A 394 9.75 -11.66 -1.09
C THR A 394 8.36 -12.10 -0.65
N SER A 395 8.16 -12.35 0.65
CA SER A 395 6.85 -12.72 1.20
C SER A 395 5.78 -11.67 0.89
N MET A 396 6.10 -10.38 1.05
CA MET A 396 5.15 -9.30 0.74
C MET A 396 4.85 -9.20 -0.76
N PHE A 397 5.83 -9.42 -1.62
CA PHE A 397 5.63 -9.49 -3.07
C PHE A 397 4.82 -10.70 -3.50
N GLN A 398 4.96 -11.85 -2.84
CA GLN A 398 4.10 -13.02 -3.07
C GLN A 398 2.64 -12.79 -2.65
N LEU A 399 2.41 -11.87 -1.71
CA LEU A 399 1.07 -11.37 -1.37
C LEU A 399 0.60 -10.25 -2.31
N GLY A 400 1.35 -9.94 -3.38
CA GLY A 400 0.95 -8.96 -4.37
C GLY A 400 1.06 -7.50 -3.91
N THR A 401 2.01 -7.18 -3.01
CA THR A 401 2.40 -5.77 -2.78
C THR A 401 3.02 -5.17 -4.04
N ALA A 402 2.74 -3.89 -4.30
CA ALA A 402 3.35 -3.12 -5.37
C ALA A 402 4.73 -2.57 -4.96
N GLU A 403 4.94 -2.34 -3.66
CA GLU A 403 6.16 -1.72 -3.14
C GLU A 403 6.55 -2.26 -1.76
N CYS A 404 7.85 -2.49 -1.60
CA CYS A 404 8.51 -2.66 -0.30
C CYS A 404 9.37 -1.41 -0.01
N LYS A 405 8.96 -0.60 0.97
CA LYS A 405 9.66 0.61 1.42
C LYS A 405 10.65 0.27 2.54
N ILE A 406 11.93 0.59 2.35
CA ILE A 406 13.02 0.23 3.25
C ILE A 406 13.75 1.51 3.66
N ALA A 407 13.93 1.73 4.95
CA ALA A 407 14.67 2.88 5.46
C ALA A 407 16.18 2.66 5.33
N MET A 408 16.90 3.65 4.80
CA MET A 408 18.36 3.62 4.66
C MET A 408 19.09 4.20 5.89
N GLY A 409 18.34 4.64 6.91
CA GLY A 409 18.90 5.29 8.09
C GLY A 409 19.90 4.41 8.84
N GLY A 410 20.99 5.01 9.31
CA GLY A 410 22.05 4.33 10.08
C GLY A 410 23.19 3.76 9.24
N LEU A 411 23.08 3.75 7.91
CA LEU A 411 24.13 3.28 7.00
C LEU A 411 24.99 4.44 6.46
N LYS A 412 26.22 4.14 6.04
CA LYS A 412 27.03 5.05 5.20
C LYS A 412 26.68 4.87 3.73
N ALA A 413 27.05 5.81 2.87
CA ALA A 413 26.73 5.77 1.44
C ALA A 413 27.18 4.48 0.73
N SER A 414 28.40 4.00 1.01
CA SER A 414 28.90 2.74 0.43
C SER A 414 28.08 1.52 0.87
N ASP A 415 27.75 1.46 2.16
CA ASP A 415 26.91 0.41 2.76
C ASP A 415 25.50 0.42 2.18
N MET A 416 24.89 1.60 2.00
CA MET A 416 23.58 1.74 1.38
C MET A 416 23.56 1.16 -0.04
N VAL A 417 24.58 1.47 -0.86
CA VAL A 417 24.67 0.96 -2.23
C VAL A 417 24.87 -0.56 -2.24
N ALA A 418 25.75 -1.09 -1.39
CA ALA A 418 25.98 -2.53 -1.27
C ALA A 418 24.70 -3.26 -0.82
N TYR A 419 24.03 -2.71 0.20
CA TYR A 419 22.80 -3.23 0.76
C TYR A 419 21.67 -3.27 -0.28
N MET A 420 21.42 -2.16 -0.97
CA MET A 420 20.40 -2.09 -2.04
C MET A 420 20.70 -3.07 -3.18
N ARG A 421 21.96 -3.16 -3.63
CA ARG A 421 22.33 -4.10 -4.71
C ARG A 421 22.09 -5.55 -4.31
N ALA A 422 22.47 -5.92 -3.09
CA ALA A 422 22.28 -7.26 -2.58
C ALA A 422 20.79 -7.58 -2.44
N LEU A 423 19.97 -6.69 -1.86
CA LEU A 423 18.52 -6.88 -1.76
C LEU A 423 17.87 -7.06 -3.14
N ARG A 424 18.22 -6.20 -4.11
CA ARG A 424 17.73 -6.31 -5.49
C ARG A 424 18.02 -7.67 -6.12
N GLY A 425 19.16 -8.28 -5.79
CA GLY A 425 19.56 -9.59 -6.31
C GLY A 425 18.96 -10.79 -5.57
N HIS A 426 18.58 -10.63 -4.30
CA HIS A 426 18.08 -11.73 -3.45
C HIS A 426 16.55 -11.72 -3.28
N THR A 427 15.88 -10.60 -3.52
CA THR A 427 14.43 -10.51 -3.42
C THR A 427 13.74 -11.10 -4.66
N LEU A 428 12.84 -12.06 -4.47
CA LEU A 428 12.00 -12.59 -5.53
C LEU A 428 10.82 -11.63 -5.77
N LYS A 429 10.86 -10.89 -6.88
CA LYS A 429 9.82 -9.93 -7.29
C LYS A 429 9.54 -9.98 -8.78
N ASN A 430 8.35 -9.55 -9.15
CA ASN A 430 7.97 -9.27 -10.54
C ASN A 430 8.52 -7.89 -10.98
N TYR A 431 8.65 -7.67 -12.29
CA TYR A 431 9.06 -6.39 -12.91
C TYR A 431 8.04 -5.26 -12.72
N ARG A 432 6.83 -5.56 -12.24
CA ARG A 432 5.80 -4.56 -11.85
C ARG A 432 5.92 -4.10 -10.39
N GLN A 433 6.81 -4.71 -9.61
CA GLN A 433 6.96 -4.49 -8.17
C GLN A 433 8.24 -3.70 -7.86
N CYS A 434 8.15 -2.76 -6.92
CA CYS A 434 9.20 -1.78 -6.65
C CYS A 434 9.89 -2.00 -5.28
N LEU A 435 11.21 -1.90 -5.26
CA LEU A 435 11.97 -1.66 -4.03
C LEU A 435 12.17 -0.15 -3.87
N SER A 436 11.81 0.39 -2.70
CA SER A 436 11.98 1.82 -2.38
C SER A 436 12.99 2.06 -1.27
N ALA A 437 13.87 3.05 -1.47
CA ALA A 437 14.84 3.49 -0.49
C ALA A 437 14.37 4.79 0.15
N ALA A 438 14.16 4.78 1.47
CA ALA A 438 13.70 5.91 2.25
C ALA A 438 14.84 6.58 3.02
N PHE A 439 14.99 7.89 2.83
CA PHE A 439 16.02 8.73 3.42
C PHE A 439 15.37 9.77 4.31
N ASN A 440 15.77 9.80 5.58
CA ASN A 440 15.29 10.83 6.52
C ASN A 440 16.17 12.08 6.42
N LEU A 441 15.58 13.21 6.04
CA LEU A 441 16.31 14.45 5.79
C LEU A 441 16.73 15.21 7.06
N HIS A 442 16.26 14.79 8.24
CA HIS A 442 16.78 15.26 9.52
C HIS A 442 18.00 14.47 10.01
N THR A 443 18.35 13.38 9.33
CA THR A 443 19.48 12.52 9.73
C THR A 443 20.66 12.79 8.81
N PRO A 444 21.80 13.28 9.34
CA PRO A 444 22.99 13.49 8.53
C PRO A 444 23.46 12.22 7.80
N LEU A 445 23.97 12.39 6.59
CA LEU A 445 24.48 11.32 5.74
C LEU A 445 26.01 11.37 5.70
N VAL A 446 26.63 10.26 6.08
CA VAL A 446 28.07 10.05 5.90
C VAL A 446 28.30 9.47 4.50
N ASP A 447 28.78 10.30 3.58
CA ASP A 447 29.12 9.90 2.21
C ASP A 447 30.59 9.56 2.10
N ASP A 448 30.93 8.32 2.43
CA ASP A 448 32.29 7.80 2.37
C ASP A 448 32.77 7.47 0.94
N ILE A 449 31.86 7.41 -0.03
CA ILE A 449 32.19 7.29 -1.46
C ILE A 449 32.81 8.60 -1.95
N GLU A 450 32.18 9.73 -1.64
CA GLU A 450 32.67 11.06 -2.03
C GLU A 450 33.49 11.76 -0.95
N LYS A 451 33.66 11.11 0.23
CA LYS A 451 34.39 11.60 1.40
C LYS A 451 33.83 12.93 1.93
N ARG A 452 32.51 13.02 2.07
CA ARG A 452 31.77 14.19 2.57
C ARG A 452 30.85 13.82 3.74
N TYR A 453 30.57 14.80 4.58
CA TYR A 453 29.51 14.73 5.59
C TYR A 453 28.41 15.70 5.17
N LEU A 454 27.20 15.20 4.98
CA LEU A 454 26.06 15.99 4.51
C LEU A 454 25.06 16.12 5.65
N ASP A 455 24.82 17.35 6.11
CA ASP A 455 23.88 17.68 7.19
C ASP A 455 22.73 18.58 6.71
N LYS A 456 22.81 19.10 5.48
CA LYS A 456 21.75 19.93 4.89
C LYS A 456 20.70 19.07 4.16
N PRO A 457 19.39 19.30 4.40
CA PRO A 457 18.31 18.51 3.81
C PRO A 457 18.40 18.36 2.29
N MET A 458 18.62 19.46 1.55
CA MET A 458 18.68 19.42 0.09
C MET A 458 19.91 18.66 -0.44
N GLU A 459 21.06 18.77 0.23
CA GLU A 459 22.27 18.02 -0.16
C GLU A 459 22.08 16.52 0.08
N ILE A 460 21.47 16.14 1.20
CA ILE A 460 21.09 14.75 1.50
C ILE A 460 20.08 14.24 0.47
N ALA A 461 19.07 15.04 0.14
CA ALA A 461 18.01 14.66 -0.78
C ALA A 461 18.51 14.44 -2.22
N LEU A 462 19.38 15.31 -2.73
CA LEU A 462 20.04 15.12 -4.02
C LEU A 462 20.93 13.87 -4.01
N ARG A 463 21.69 13.68 -2.94
CA ARG A 463 22.54 12.50 -2.82
C ARG A 463 21.74 11.19 -2.73
N ALA A 464 20.56 11.21 -2.12
CA ALA A 464 19.67 10.06 -2.06
C ALA A 464 19.26 9.56 -3.47
N ILE A 465 19.07 10.46 -4.44
CA ILE A 465 18.78 10.10 -5.85
C ILE A 465 19.92 9.26 -6.41
N ASP A 466 21.16 9.77 -6.30
CA ASP A 466 22.36 9.08 -6.80
C ASP A 466 22.52 7.71 -6.14
N LEU A 467 22.42 7.64 -4.81
CA LEU A 467 22.60 6.39 -4.07
C LEU A 467 21.52 5.37 -4.42
N THR A 468 20.26 5.79 -4.56
CA THR A 468 19.15 4.91 -4.98
C THR A 468 19.41 4.35 -6.37
N ALA A 469 19.80 5.21 -7.33
CA ALA A 469 20.12 4.79 -8.69
C ALA A 469 21.35 3.86 -8.73
N LEU A 470 22.40 4.14 -7.95
CA LEU A 470 23.58 3.29 -7.82
C LEU A 470 23.27 1.94 -7.17
N GLY A 471 22.33 1.92 -6.23
CA GLY A 471 21.79 0.74 -5.57
C GLY A 471 20.89 -0.11 -6.48
N GLY A 472 20.35 0.49 -7.55
CA GLY A 472 19.46 -0.17 -8.50
C GLY A 472 18.03 -0.34 -8.00
N PHE A 473 17.63 0.46 -7.01
CA PHE A 473 16.25 0.51 -6.52
C PHE A 473 15.36 1.31 -7.48
N ASP A 474 14.04 1.10 -7.37
CA ASP A 474 13.05 1.60 -8.33
C ASP A 474 12.48 2.97 -7.89
N LYS A 475 12.59 3.30 -6.60
CA LYS A 475 11.92 4.47 -5.99
C LYS A 475 12.75 5.12 -4.89
N VAL A 476 12.87 6.44 -4.92
CA VAL A 476 13.43 7.25 -3.83
C VAL A 476 12.30 7.85 -2.99
N THR A 477 12.44 7.71 -1.67
CA THR A 477 11.53 8.29 -0.68
C THR A 477 12.30 9.28 0.18
N TRP A 478 11.78 10.51 0.29
CA TRP A 478 12.28 11.49 1.25
C TRP A 478 11.32 11.61 2.43
N ASP A 479 11.86 11.43 3.62
CA ASP A 479 11.13 11.40 4.88
C ASP A 479 11.57 12.55 5.79
N GLY A 480 10.61 13.19 6.45
CA GLY A 480 10.83 14.29 7.39
C GLY A 480 10.56 13.90 8.85
N ALA A 481 10.63 12.62 9.23
CA ALA A 481 10.34 12.26 10.63
C ALA A 481 11.38 12.88 11.59
N SER A 482 10.89 13.66 12.55
CA SER A 482 11.68 14.34 13.59
C SER A 482 11.45 13.69 14.96
N ASP A 483 12.19 14.11 15.98
CA ASP A 483 11.94 13.72 17.39
C ASP A 483 10.66 14.34 17.97
N SER A 484 10.06 15.30 17.27
CA SER A 484 8.73 15.82 17.62
C SER A 484 7.63 14.95 16.99
N TYR A 485 6.52 14.78 17.73
CA TYR A 485 5.30 14.19 17.20
C TYR A 485 4.09 15.11 17.42
N PRO A 486 3.33 15.48 16.36
CA PRO A 486 3.53 15.14 14.95
C PRO A 486 4.83 15.72 14.36
N SER A 487 5.34 15.10 13.30
CA SER A 487 6.54 15.56 12.61
C SER A 487 6.29 16.90 11.91
N VAL A 488 7.36 17.70 11.75
CA VAL A 488 7.33 18.88 10.88
C VAL A 488 7.03 18.44 9.44
N PRO A 489 6.19 19.16 8.67
CA PRO A 489 5.93 18.83 7.28
C PRO A 489 7.23 18.78 6.45
N LEU A 490 7.33 17.86 5.51
CA LEU A 490 8.49 17.84 4.60
C LEU A 490 8.53 19.09 3.72
N LEU A 491 7.39 19.53 3.20
CA LEU A 491 7.28 20.67 2.28
C LEU A 491 6.84 21.95 3.00
N GLN A 492 7.49 23.06 2.65
CA GLN A 492 7.11 24.40 3.04
C GLN A 492 5.91 24.91 2.24
N LEU A 493 5.10 25.77 2.85
CA LEU A 493 4.05 26.48 2.13
C LEU A 493 4.54 27.85 1.62
N PRO A 494 4.02 28.33 0.49
CA PRO A 494 4.44 29.61 -0.11
C PRO A 494 4.33 30.83 0.83
N ASN A 495 3.39 30.81 1.77
CA ASN A 495 3.11 31.93 2.69
C ASN A 495 3.66 31.73 4.11
N ASP A 496 4.46 30.70 4.37
CA ASP A 496 5.02 30.40 5.71
C ASP A 496 6.31 31.22 6.03
N ARG A 497 6.50 32.40 5.41
CA ARG A 497 7.54 33.36 5.83
C ARG A 497 7.08 34.09 7.10
N ASP A 498 7.88 34.04 8.17
CA ASP A 498 7.64 34.82 9.39
C ASP A 498 7.77 36.34 9.11
N PRO A 499 6.69 37.14 9.21
CA PRO A 499 6.76 38.58 8.96
C PRO A 499 7.27 39.40 10.17
N ARG A 500 7.56 38.77 11.33
CA ARG A 500 7.66 39.49 12.61
C ARG A 500 8.98 39.35 13.38
N SER A 501 9.98 38.61 12.91
CA SER A 501 11.24 38.54 13.64
C SER A 501 12.43 38.04 12.80
N PRO A 502 13.41 38.90 12.46
CA PRO A 502 14.70 38.47 11.92
C PRO A 502 15.54 37.66 12.92
N ASP A 503 15.21 37.69 14.22
CA ASP A 503 16.11 37.27 15.30
C ASP A 503 15.51 36.21 16.27
N THR A 504 14.39 35.56 15.95
CA THR A 504 13.89 34.39 16.70
C THR A 504 14.04 33.07 15.92
N PRO A 505 14.59 32.00 16.52
CA PRO A 505 15.03 30.79 15.83
C PRO A 505 13.89 29.77 15.60
N ASN A 506 12.67 30.22 15.29
CA ASN A 506 11.62 29.29 14.87
C ASN A 506 11.81 29.01 13.37
N PRO A 507 12.17 27.78 12.96
CA PRO A 507 12.50 27.50 11.57
C PRO A 507 11.26 27.64 10.68
N PRO A 508 11.45 27.98 9.39
CA PRO A 508 10.36 27.99 8.41
C PRO A 508 9.62 26.65 8.43
N ASN A 509 8.30 26.67 8.29
CA ASN A 509 7.43 25.50 8.42
C ASN A 509 7.65 24.50 7.26
N GLY A 510 8.75 23.76 7.26
CA GLY A 510 9.03 22.64 6.35
C GLY A 510 10.51 22.50 5.96
N LEU A 511 10.94 21.31 5.52
CA LEU A 511 12.34 21.04 5.18
C LEU A 511 12.75 21.46 3.77
N LEU A 512 11.81 21.44 2.82
CA LEU A 512 12.05 21.73 1.41
C LEU A 512 11.04 22.76 0.91
N SER A 513 11.52 23.77 0.20
CA SER A 513 10.68 24.68 -0.59
C SER A 513 10.05 23.96 -1.79
N LEU A 514 9.02 24.56 -2.40
CA LEU A 514 8.44 24.03 -3.64
C LEU A 514 9.45 23.96 -4.80
N LEU A 515 10.37 24.93 -4.89
CA LEU A 515 11.41 24.92 -5.94
C LEU A 515 12.40 23.78 -5.75
N GLU A 516 12.86 23.56 -4.52
CA GLU A 516 13.71 22.42 -4.18
C GLU A 516 12.99 21.10 -4.45
N ALA A 517 11.72 20.98 -4.07
CA ALA A 517 10.91 19.80 -4.34
C ALA A 517 10.76 19.52 -5.85
N LYS A 518 10.49 20.55 -6.67
CA LYS A 518 10.44 20.44 -8.14
C LYS A 518 11.78 19.97 -8.70
N GLN A 519 12.88 20.53 -8.23
CA GLN A 519 14.23 20.13 -8.66
C GLN A 519 14.49 18.65 -8.34
N LEU A 520 14.17 18.21 -7.12
CA LEU A 520 14.37 16.81 -6.70
C LEU A 520 13.54 15.84 -7.53
N VAL A 521 12.27 16.15 -7.75
CA VAL A 521 11.35 15.30 -8.53
C VAL A 521 11.83 15.21 -9.97
N HIS A 522 12.14 16.35 -10.61
CA HIS A 522 12.66 16.41 -11.96
C HIS A 522 13.93 15.54 -12.13
N GLN A 523 14.90 15.70 -11.23
CA GLN A 523 16.15 14.93 -11.29
C GLN A 523 15.94 13.43 -11.03
N ALA A 524 15.04 13.06 -10.11
CA ALA A 524 14.73 11.67 -9.84
C ALA A 524 14.00 10.99 -11.00
N HIS A 525 12.99 11.65 -11.60
CA HIS A 525 12.30 11.15 -12.80
C HIS A 525 13.26 11.01 -13.98
N SER A 526 14.17 11.96 -14.15
CA SER A 526 15.23 11.89 -15.18
C SER A 526 16.20 10.72 -14.97
N ALA A 527 16.37 10.28 -13.72
CA ALA A 527 17.12 9.07 -13.37
C ALA A 527 16.27 7.79 -13.46
N GLY A 528 14.99 7.90 -13.81
CA GLY A 528 14.04 6.78 -13.91
C GLY A 528 13.54 6.26 -12.58
N LEU A 529 13.60 7.08 -11.53
CA LEU A 529 13.14 6.72 -10.19
C LEU A 529 11.74 7.26 -9.95
N LEU A 530 10.88 6.44 -9.34
CA LEU A 530 9.66 6.93 -8.69
C LEU A 530 10.02 7.79 -7.47
N THR A 531 9.14 8.71 -7.11
CA THR A 531 9.38 9.73 -6.07
C THR A 531 8.31 9.72 -4.98
N TYR A 532 8.70 9.96 -3.74
CA TYR A 532 7.72 10.00 -2.65
C TYR A 532 8.15 10.92 -1.52
N PHE A 533 7.21 11.71 -1.03
CA PHE A 533 7.40 12.57 0.13
C PHE A 533 6.60 12.07 1.32
N SER A 534 7.20 12.06 2.51
CA SER A 534 6.54 11.64 3.74
C SER A 534 6.92 12.50 4.94
N ALA A 535 6.11 12.36 6.01
CA ALA A 535 6.10 13.11 7.25
C ALA A 535 5.39 14.48 7.23
N GLY A 536 4.51 14.67 8.22
CA GLY A 536 3.92 15.96 8.59
C GLY A 536 2.93 16.58 7.59
N PHE A 537 2.57 15.90 6.50
CA PHE A 537 1.62 16.41 5.52
C PHE A 537 0.25 16.69 6.16
N LYS A 538 -0.37 17.78 5.70
CA LYS A 538 -1.71 18.26 6.07
C LYS A 538 -2.45 18.64 4.80
N GLN A 539 -3.76 18.84 4.87
CA GLN A 539 -4.61 19.24 3.73
C GLN A 539 -3.97 20.37 2.87
N LYS A 540 -3.50 21.43 3.53
CA LYS A 540 -2.87 22.59 2.87
C LYS A 540 -1.60 22.28 2.07
N HIS A 541 -0.94 21.15 2.30
CA HIS A 541 0.29 20.76 1.59
C HIS A 541 0.01 19.93 0.33
N ILE A 542 -1.23 19.42 0.14
CA ILE A 542 -1.57 18.55 -0.99
C ILE A 542 -1.35 19.26 -2.32
N ALA A 543 -1.84 20.50 -2.45
CA ALA A 543 -1.68 21.27 -3.69
C ALA A 543 -0.20 21.52 -4.03
N VAL A 544 0.62 21.87 -3.03
CA VAL A 544 2.07 22.11 -3.19
C VAL A 544 2.78 20.83 -3.65
N ALA A 545 2.41 19.68 -3.10
CA ALA A 545 2.96 18.39 -3.52
C ALA A 545 2.57 18.03 -4.96
N VAL A 546 1.31 18.25 -5.34
CA VAL A 546 0.85 18.01 -6.73
C VAL A 546 1.63 18.90 -7.70
N GLN A 547 1.81 20.18 -7.36
CA GLN A 547 2.57 21.14 -8.17
C GLN A 547 4.07 20.86 -8.24
N SER A 548 4.61 20.01 -7.35
CA SER A 548 6.00 19.56 -7.45
C SER A 548 6.17 18.39 -8.41
N GLY A 549 5.08 17.75 -8.86
CA GLY A 549 5.08 16.60 -9.75
C GLY A 549 5.37 15.26 -9.08
N VAL A 550 5.48 15.22 -7.74
CA VAL A 550 5.86 14.01 -6.99
C VAL A 550 4.89 12.85 -7.26
N ASP A 551 5.37 11.61 -7.29
CA ASP A 551 4.52 10.46 -7.58
C ASP A 551 3.57 10.08 -6.44
N GLY A 552 3.93 10.38 -5.20
CA GLY A 552 3.02 10.19 -4.07
C GLY A 552 3.45 10.91 -2.81
N ILE A 553 2.47 11.09 -1.92
CA ILE A 553 2.67 11.69 -0.60
C ILE A 553 2.06 10.85 0.51
N GLY A 554 2.75 10.76 1.64
CA GLY A 554 2.28 10.05 2.83
C GLY A 554 1.20 10.82 3.58
N ILE A 555 -0.01 10.25 3.62
CA ILE A 555 -1.17 10.78 4.32
C ILE A 555 -1.63 9.72 5.32
N GLY A 556 -1.41 9.97 6.61
CA GLY A 556 -1.90 9.05 7.64
C GLY A 556 -1.51 9.44 9.06
N GLY A 557 -0.57 10.38 9.19
CA GLY A 557 -0.18 10.94 10.48
C GLY A 557 -1.38 11.48 11.28
N ALA A 558 -1.17 11.52 12.59
CA ALA A 558 -1.99 12.24 13.54
C ALA A 558 -2.43 13.60 12.96
N GLN A 559 -3.73 13.92 13.05
CA GLN A 559 -4.38 15.15 12.60
C GLN A 559 -4.95 15.15 11.16
N VAL A 560 -4.68 14.14 10.30
CA VAL A 560 -5.29 14.06 8.96
C VAL A 560 -6.24 12.89 8.80
N LEU A 561 -5.77 11.65 8.92
CA LEU A 561 -6.63 10.46 8.83
C LEU A 561 -6.81 9.74 10.16
N ARG A 562 -6.15 10.22 11.21
CA ARG A 562 -6.28 9.68 12.56
C ARG A 562 -6.39 10.80 13.58
N ASN A 563 -7.24 10.57 14.56
CA ASN A 563 -7.24 11.39 15.76
C ASN A 563 -5.96 11.15 16.54
N MET A 564 -5.58 12.12 17.38
CA MET A 564 -4.42 11.98 18.25
C MET A 564 -4.75 12.57 19.59
N ASP A 565 -4.41 11.85 20.65
CA ASP A 565 -4.37 12.41 21.98
C ASP A 565 -3.17 13.35 22.07
N SER A 566 -3.44 14.63 22.27
CA SER A 566 -2.41 15.67 22.38
C SER A 566 -1.48 15.50 23.59
N GLN A 567 -1.90 14.78 24.62
CA GLN A 567 -1.11 14.56 25.84
C GLN A 567 -0.20 13.34 25.71
N THR A 568 -0.70 12.25 25.14
CA THR A 568 0.02 10.97 25.09
C THR A 568 0.63 10.64 23.73
N GLY A 569 0.27 11.38 22.67
CA GLY A 569 0.70 11.11 21.29
C GLY A 569 0.03 9.90 20.64
N MET A 570 -0.83 9.19 21.37
CA MET A 570 -1.48 7.96 20.90
C MET A 570 -2.56 8.26 19.88
N HIS A 571 -2.72 7.33 18.93
CA HIS A 571 -3.66 7.47 17.84
C HIS A 571 -5.06 7.07 18.29
N GLY A 572 -6.03 7.88 17.89
CA GLY A 572 -7.43 7.52 17.92
C GLY A 572 -7.87 6.88 16.61
N ASP A 573 -9.18 6.89 16.42
CA ASP A 573 -9.79 6.16 15.31
C ASP A 573 -9.42 6.72 13.93
N TYR A 574 -9.51 5.84 12.93
CA TYR A 574 -9.33 6.19 11.53
C TYR A 574 -10.52 7.04 11.06
N MET A 575 -10.26 8.11 10.30
CA MET A 575 -11.24 9.11 9.87
C MET A 575 -11.54 8.98 8.38
N GLU A 576 -12.14 7.87 7.97
CA GLU A 576 -12.36 7.53 6.55
C GLU A 576 -13.17 8.59 5.79
N TRP A 577 -14.10 9.28 6.47
CA TRP A 577 -14.93 10.35 5.87
C TRP A 577 -14.13 11.58 5.39
N ARG A 578 -12.84 11.68 5.74
CA ARG A 578 -11.94 12.73 5.23
C ARG A 578 -11.35 12.37 3.86
N ILE A 579 -11.32 11.09 3.48
CA ILE A 579 -10.65 10.66 2.24
C ILE A 579 -11.22 11.37 1.00
N SER A 580 -12.55 11.48 0.86
CA SER A 580 -13.17 12.19 -0.26
C SER A 580 -12.71 13.66 -0.39
N GLU A 581 -12.51 14.34 0.74
CA GLU A 581 -12.04 15.73 0.76
C GLU A 581 -10.57 15.84 0.33
N LEU A 582 -9.72 14.92 0.80
CA LEU A 582 -8.30 14.89 0.43
C LEU A 582 -8.12 14.56 -1.06
N ILE A 583 -8.89 13.60 -1.56
CA ILE A 583 -8.97 13.24 -2.97
C ILE A 583 -9.37 14.46 -3.81
N LYS A 584 -10.42 15.17 -3.39
CA LYS A 584 -10.86 16.39 -4.07
C LYS A 584 -9.75 17.45 -4.11
N LEU A 585 -9.08 17.72 -2.99
CA LEU A 585 -7.97 18.69 -2.94
C LEU A 585 -6.83 18.33 -3.90
N ARG A 586 -6.52 17.03 -4.04
CA ARG A 586 -5.54 16.55 -5.02
C ARG A 586 -6.05 16.76 -6.44
N ASP A 587 -7.28 16.34 -6.74
CA ASP A 587 -7.85 16.41 -8.09
C ASP A 587 -8.02 17.87 -8.56
N ASP A 588 -8.46 18.76 -7.68
CA ASP A 588 -8.53 20.21 -7.92
C ASP A 588 -7.13 20.78 -8.22
N ALA A 589 -6.10 20.36 -7.47
CA ALA A 589 -4.72 20.79 -7.73
C ALA A 589 -4.12 20.18 -9.01
N ALA A 590 -4.51 18.96 -9.37
CA ALA A 590 -4.03 18.28 -10.59
C ALA A 590 -4.65 18.86 -11.85
N THR A 591 -5.85 19.43 -11.75
CA THR A 591 -6.55 20.12 -12.84
C THR A 591 -6.15 21.58 -13.00
N ASP A 592 -5.51 22.20 -11.99
CA ASP A 592 -4.88 23.51 -12.15
C ASP A 592 -3.70 23.46 -13.13
N ILE A 593 -3.42 24.58 -13.80
CA ILE A 593 -2.36 24.70 -14.82
C ILE A 593 -1.00 24.21 -14.32
N PHE A 594 -0.65 24.49 -13.06
CA PHE A 594 0.65 24.11 -12.50
C PHE A 594 0.71 22.61 -12.23
N GLY A 595 -0.42 21.99 -11.86
CA GLY A 595 -0.53 20.53 -11.74
C GLY A 595 -0.45 19.84 -13.10
N GLN A 596 -1.13 20.38 -14.13
CA GLN A 596 -1.06 19.88 -15.50
C GLN A 596 0.36 19.98 -16.06
N ALA A 597 1.02 21.13 -15.86
CA ALA A 597 2.40 21.36 -16.25
C ALA A 597 3.38 20.44 -15.53
N ALA A 598 3.22 20.24 -14.22
CA ALA A 598 4.04 19.29 -13.45
C ALA A 598 3.86 17.85 -13.96
N ARG A 599 2.64 17.46 -14.35
CA ARG A 599 2.38 16.16 -14.99
C ARG A 599 3.03 16.04 -16.37
N LEU A 600 2.93 17.06 -17.21
CA LEU A 600 3.58 17.08 -18.53
C LEU A 600 5.11 16.98 -18.37
N LEU A 601 5.69 17.72 -17.43
CA LEU A 601 7.11 17.62 -17.12
C LEU A 601 7.49 16.20 -16.66
N ALA A 602 6.70 15.57 -15.79
CA ALA A 602 6.94 14.19 -15.37
C ALA A 602 6.86 13.19 -16.56
N ARG A 603 5.96 13.39 -17.52
CA ARG A 603 5.91 12.60 -18.77
C ARG A 603 7.19 12.76 -19.58
N LEU A 604 7.63 14.01 -19.75
CA LEU A 604 8.84 14.33 -20.50
C LEU A 604 10.09 13.79 -19.79
N ASP A 605 10.17 13.86 -18.47
CA ASP A 605 11.27 13.28 -17.69
C ASP A 605 11.34 11.76 -17.81
N GLN A 606 10.19 11.10 -17.77
CA GLN A 606 10.11 9.66 -18.02
C GLN A 606 10.58 9.32 -19.45
N MET A 607 10.07 10.03 -20.46
CA MET A 607 10.46 9.83 -21.86
C MET A 607 11.95 10.14 -22.08
N TYR A 608 12.48 11.14 -21.37
CA TYR A 608 13.90 11.44 -21.34
C TYR A 608 14.70 10.27 -20.78
N TYR A 609 14.34 9.73 -19.61
CA TYR A 609 14.99 8.55 -19.05
C TYR A 609 14.93 7.33 -20.00
N GLU A 610 13.82 7.15 -20.70
CA GLU A 610 13.64 6.08 -21.67
C GLU A 610 14.49 6.25 -22.93
N GLY A 611 14.90 7.48 -23.23
CA GLY A 611 15.52 7.88 -24.49
C GLY A 611 14.52 8.01 -25.64
N SER A 612 13.22 8.18 -25.35
CA SER A 612 12.13 8.20 -26.33
C SER A 612 11.72 9.59 -26.82
N LEU A 613 12.33 10.66 -26.28
CA LEU A 613 12.10 12.03 -26.74
C LEU A 613 12.77 12.32 -28.09
N ASN A 614 12.13 13.12 -28.94
CA ASN A 614 12.77 13.80 -30.07
C ASN A 614 13.37 15.16 -29.64
N GLU A 615 14.04 15.88 -30.56
CA GLU A 615 14.68 17.18 -30.28
C GLU A 615 13.69 18.25 -29.79
N GLY A 616 12.52 18.38 -30.44
CA GLY A 616 11.51 19.36 -30.03
C GLY A 616 10.90 19.08 -28.66
N GLU A 617 10.68 17.82 -28.32
CA GLU A 617 10.20 17.40 -27.01
C GLU A 617 11.29 17.60 -25.93
N LEU A 618 12.58 17.44 -26.27
CA LEU A 618 13.72 17.76 -25.39
C LEU A 618 13.79 19.26 -25.08
N ASP A 619 13.58 20.11 -26.07
CA ASP A 619 13.56 21.56 -25.90
C ASP A 619 12.35 22.00 -25.05
N LEU A 620 11.16 21.47 -25.34
CA LEU A 620 9.96 21.69 -24.52
C LEU A 620 10.22 21.30 -23.06
N ARG A 621 10.80 20.12 -22.81
CA ARG A 621 11.13 19.67 -21.45
C ARG A 621 12.00 20.66 -20.69
N LYS A 622 13.04 21.18 -21.35
CA LYS A 622 13.96 22.15 -20.74
C LYS A 622 13.25 23.46 -20.43
N HIS A 623 12.51 24.00 -21.41
CA HIS A 623 11.79 25.26 -21.26
C HIS A 623 10.73 25.16 -20.17
N LEU A 624 9.93 24.08 -20.17
CA LEU A 624 8.89 23.84 -19.16
C LEU A 624 9.48 23.72 -17.74
N TYR A 625 10.62 23.03 -17.58
CA TYR A 625 11.32 23.00 -16.29
C TYR A 625 11.77 24.40 -15.86
N GLU A 626 12.40 25.16 -16.75
CA GLU A 626 12.86 26.54 -16.48
C GLU A 626 11.68 27.48 -16.15
N SER A 627 10.54 27.32 -16.81
CA SER A 627 9.29 28.04 -16.55
C SER A 627 8.70 27.69 -15.18
N LEU A 628 8.67 26.40 -14.83
CA LEU A 628 8.15 25.92 -13.54
C LEU A 628 9.08 26.19 -12.36
N HIS A 629 10.38 26.34 -12.59
CA HIS A 629 11.42 26.54 -11.57
C HIS A 629 11.73 28.04 -11.34
N GLN A 630 10.67 28.86 -11.29
CA GLN A 630 10.73 30.28 -10.95
C GLN A 630 9.92 30.54 -9.67
N GLU A 631 10.30 31.54 -8.87
CA GLU A 631 9.53 31.90 -7.66
C GLU A 631 8.08 32.28 -7.99
N ASN A 632 7.85 32.91 -9.14
CA ASN A 632 6.54 33.30 -9.65
C ASN A 632 6.42 32.89 -11.13
N PRO A 633 6.08 31.63 -11.42
CA PRO A 633 5.97 31.16 -12.80
C PRO A 633 4.81 31.86 -13.53
N PHE A 634 5.08 32.36 -14.74
CA PHE A 634 4.07 33.02 -15.55
C PHE A 634 3.07 32.02 -16.12
N ARG A 635 1.80 32.17 -15.73
CA ARG A 635 0.71 31.27 -16.14
C ARG A 635 0.57 31.18 -17.66
N ASP A 636 0.64 32.30 -18.36
CA ASP A 636 0.48 32.36 -19.81
C ASP A 636 1.58 31.60 -20.55
N THR A 637 2.83 31.66 -20.07
CA THR A 637 3.95 30.90 -20.65
C THR A 637 3.73 29.40 -20.51
N ILE A 638 3.30 28.95 -19.32
CA ILE A 638 3.00 27.54 -19.07
C ILE A 638 1.80 27.07 -19.90
N THR A 639 0.77 27.90 -20.03
CA THR A 639 -0.37 27.60 -20.90
C THR A 639 0.09 27.43 -22.36
N GLN A 640 0.97 28.30 -22.86
CA GLN A 640 1.52 28.17 -24.21
C GLN A 640 2.36 26.89 -24.39
N GLU A 641 3.11 26.47 -23.37
CA GLU A 641 3.88 25.21 -23.39
C GLU A 641 2.95 23.98 -23.38
N LEU A 642 1.83 24.05 -22.65
CA LEU A 642 0.84 22.98 -22.55
C LEU A 642 0.02 22.82 -23.84
N GLU A 643 -0.47 23.93 -24.39
CA GLU A 643 -1.36 24.01 -25.57
C GLU A 643 -0.59 24.15 -26.89
N GLY A 644 0.75 24.21 -26.84
CA GLY A 644 1.60 24.18 -28.02
C GLY A 644 1.55 22.81 -28.69
N GLU A 645 1.76 22.76 -30.02
CA GLU A 645 1.66 21.52 -30.83
C GLU A 645 2.43 20.32 -30.22
N ILE A 646 3.64 20.55 -29.72
CA ILE A 646 4.45 19.50 -29.08
C ILE A 646 3.84 19.06 -27.73
N GLY A 647 3.40 20.02 -26.91
CA GLY A 647 2.77 19.75 -25.62
C GLY A 647 1.48 18.94 -25.77
N ASP A 648 0.61 19.35 -26.70
CA ASP A 648 -0.61 18.65 -27.06
C ASP A 648 -0.33 17.22 -27.54
N ASN A 649 0.64 17.04 -28.44
CA ASN A 649 1.02 15.72 -28.94
C ASN A 649 1.52 14.79 -27.83
N VAL A 650 2.30 15.29 -26.86
CA VAL A 650 2.75 14.51 -25.71
C VAL A 650 1.59 14.19 -24.76
N ASN A 651 0.64 15.12 -24.59
CA ASN A 651 -0.56 14.90 -23.78
C ASN A 651 -1.50 13.85 -24.39
N LEU A 652 -1.56 13.75 -25.71
CA LEU A 652 -2.33 12.72 -26.44
C LEU A 652 -1.77 11.30 -26.29
N ILE A 653 -0.54 11.14 -25.79
CA ILE A 653 0.00 9.80 -25.50
C ILE A 653 -0.88 9.14 -24.43
N THR A 654 -1.37 7.95 -24.77
CA THR A 654 -2.20 7.14 -23.88
C THR A 654 -1.46 6.75 -22.61
N GLU A 655 -2.21 6.61 -21.54
CA GLU A 655 -1.73 6.12 -20.25
C GLU A 655 -1.16 4.70 -20.35
N ASP A 656 -0.20 4.37 -19.48
CA ASP A 656 0.50 3.09 -19.48
C ASP A 656 -0.35 1.94 -18.89
N GLN A 657 -1.45 2.29 -18.20
CA GLN A 657 -2.26 1.38 -17.38
C GLN A 657 -1.37 0.52 -16.46
N ASP A 658 -1.65 -0.79 -16.37
CA ASP A 658 -0.84 -1.75 -15.62
C ASP A 658 0.27 -2.41 -16.47
N THR A 659 0.63 -1.79 -17.62
CA THR A 659 1.57 -2.34 -18.62
C THR A 659 2.74 -1.40 -18.98
N PRO A 660 3.51 -0.93 -17.98
CA PRO A 660 4.56 0.09 -18.19
C PRO A 660 5.61 -0.31 -19.23
N TRP A 661 5.99 -1.59 -19.32
CA TRP A 661 7.03 -2.02 -20.25
C TRP A 661 6.56 -2.05 -21.71
N ILE A 662 5.32 -2.48 -21.95
CA ILE A 662 4.70 -2.41 -23.28
C ILE A 662 4.60 -0.96 -23.72
N ALA A 663 4.14 -0.07 -22.85
CA ALA A 663 3.98 1.35 -23.18
C ALA A 663 5.34 2.00 -23.52
N ARG A 664 6.38 1.75 -22.71
CA ARG A 664 7.75 2.18 -23.01
C ARG A 664 8.23 1.67 -24.36
N ALA A 665 8.02 0.39 -24.66
CA ALA A 665 8.41 -0.18 -25.95
C ALA A 665 7.70 0.50 -27.11
N LYS A 666 6.38 0.72 -26.99
CA LYS A 666 5.59 1.47 -27.98
C LYS A 666 6.16 2.87 -28.19
N ARG A 667 6.50 3.62 -27.14
CA ARG A 667 7.09 4.97 -27.27
C ARG A 667 8.42 5.00 -28.02
N LEU A 668 9.20 3.92 -27.98
CA LEU A 668 10.49 3.83 -28.67
C LEU A 668 10.36 3.45 -30.16
N VAL A 669 9.30 2.71 -30.53
CA VAL A 669 9.06 2.29 -31.93
C VAL A 669 8.04 3.16 -32.67
N GLN A 670 7.10 3.77 -31.94
CA GLN A 670 6.10 4.65 -32.51
C GLN A 670 6.71 6.03 -32.75
N ARG A 671 6.86 6.33 -34.04
CA ARG A 671 7.40 7.56 -34.56
C ARG A 671 6.43 8.74 -34.31
N ARG A 672 6.80 9.68 -33.44
CA ARG A 672 6.02 10.89 -33.10
C ARG A 672 6.75 12.15 -33.61
N GLY A 673 6.30 12.72 -34.73
CA GLY A 673 6.82 13.97 -35.31
C GLY A 673 8.15 13.83 -36.09
N LEU A 674 8.42 14.69 -37.07
CA LEU A 674 9.60 14.61 -37.96
C LEU A 674 10.73 15.54 -37.50
N ASP A 675 12.00 15.14 -37.62
CA ASP A 675 13.18 16.05 -37.50
C ASP A 675 13.28 17.03 -38.69
N GLU A 676 14.24 17.96 -38.66
CA GLU A 676 14.51 18.94 -39.74
C GLU A 676 14.76 18.31 -41.13
N LYS A 677 14.94 16.98 -41.18
CA LYS A 677 15.15 16.16 -42.38
C LYS A 677 13.99 15.22 -42.67
N GLY A 678 12.86 15.34 -41.98
CA GLY A 678 11.69 14.49 -42.19
C GLY A 678 11.73 13.15 -41.45
N ASN A 679 12.53 12.96 -40.39
CA ASN A 679 12.65 11.66 -39.69
C ASN A 679 12.22 11.74 -38.22
N PRO A 680 11.22 10.96 -37.78
CA PRO A 680 10.89 10.81 -36.37
C PRO A 680 11.91 9.90 -35.71
N ASN A 681 12.77 10.41 -34.84
CA ASN A 681 13.73 9.54 -34.17
C ASN A 681 13.82 9.82 -32.66
N PRO A 682 13.72 8.78 -31.82
CA PRO A 682 13.98 8.90 -30.39
C PRO A 682 15.46 9.22 -30.14
N SER A 683 15.76 10.02 -29.11
CA SER A 683 17.12 10.43 -28.74
C SER A 683 18.08 9.25 -28.49
N LEU A 684 17.56 8.09 -28.12
CA LEU A 684 18.34 6.85 -28.01
C LEU A 684 18.98 6.43 -29.36
N LEU A 685 18.36 6.78 -30.50
CA LEU A 685 18.91 6.50 -31.83
C LEU A 685 20.26 7.20 -32.04
N GLU A 686 20.43 8.42 -31.55
CA GLU A 686 21.65 9.22 -31.77
C GLU A 686 22.92 8.52 -31.24
N LEU A 687 22.74 7.63 -30.27
CA LEU A 687 23.82 6.84 -29.65
C LEU A 687 23.98 5.44 -30.24
N CYS A 688 23.00 4.98 -31.02
CA CYS A 688 23.09 3.72 -31.73
C CYS A 688 23.87 3.91 -33.02
N ASN A 689 24.69 2.93 -33.39
CA ASN A 689 25.17 2.88 -34.77
C ASN A 689 23.94 2.81 -35.69
N LYS A 690 23.87 3.64 -36.75
CA LYS A 690 22.74 3.66 -37.70
C LYS A 690 22.39 2.28 -38.26
N ASN A 691 23.37 1.36 -38.27
CA ASN A 691 23.20 -0.02 -38.72
C ASN A 691 22.57 -0.95 -37.67
N GLU A 692 22.62 -0.60 -36.38
CA GLU A 692 22.13 -1.43 -35.27
C GLU A 692 20.67 -1.15 -34.92
N TRP A 693 20.21 0.09 -35.12
CA TRP A 693 18.85 0.50 -34.79
C TRP A 693 17.76 -0.25 -35.56
N PRO A 694 17.83 -0.47 -36.89
CA PRO A 694 16.79 -1.19 -37.62
C PRO A 694 16.53 -2.60 -37.06
N ALA A 695 17.60 -3.31 -36.65
CA ALA A 695 17.49 -4.62 -36.03
C ALA A 695 16.88 -4.55 -34.62
N PHE A 696 17.18 -3.50 -33.86
CA PHE A 696 16.58 -3.25 -32.54
C PHE A 696 15.08 -2.95 -32.66
N GLU A 697 14.72 -1.99 -33.52
CA GLU A 697 13.33 -1.59 -33.82
C GLU A 697 12.52 -2.79 -34.32
N THR A 698 13.04 -3.55 -35.29
CA THR A 698 12.38 -4.76 -35.82
C THR A 698 12.13 -5.79 -34.72
N THR A 699 13.12 -6.02 -33.85
CA THR A 699 12.99 -6.98 -32.74
C THR A 699 11.90 -6.55 -31.77
N LEU A 700 11.91 -5.28 -31.36
CA LEU A 700 10.96 -4.73 -30.41
C LEU A 700 9.54 -4.69 -30.99
N SER A 701 9.39 -4.30 -32.25
CA SER A 701 8.10 -4.33 -32.96
C SER A 701 7.55 -5.75 -33.09
N ASN A 702 8.41 -6.74 -33.36
CA ASN A 702 7.99 -8.15 -33.41
C ASN A 702 7.45 -8.66 -32.07
N LEU A 703 8.03 -8.22 -30.94
CA LEU A 703 7.50 -8.55 -29.62
C LEU A 703 6.12 -7.94 -29.37
N LEU A 704 5.81 -6.79 -29.97
CA LEU A 704 4.54 -6.09 -29.79
C LEU A 704 3.41 -6.62 -30.72
N LYS A 705 3.74 -7.24 -31.86
CA LYS A 705 2.77 -7.78 -32.85
C LYS A 705 1.62 -8.61 -32.27
N PRO A 706 1.81 -9.50 -31.27
CA PRO A 706 0.71 -10.28 -30.72
C PRO A 706 -0.42 -9.43 -30.14
N LEU A 707 -0.15 -8.18 -29.75
CA LEU A 707 -1.16 -7.23 -29.27
C LEU A 707 -2.02 -6.65 -30.39
N GLU A 708 -1.50 -6.60 -31.62
CA GLU A 708 -2.19 -6.03 -32.78
C GLU A 708 -3.13 -7.06 -33.43
N PHE A 709 -2.67 -8.31 -33.56
CA PHE A 709 -3.44 -9.38 -34.23
C PHE A 709 -4.70 -9.81 -33.45
N ASN A 710 -4.68 -9.68 -32.12
CA ASN A 710 -5.75 -10.20 -31.26
C ASN A 710 -6.82 -9.18 -30.85
N ALA A 711 -6.63 -7.89 -31.19
CA ALA A 711 -7.64 -6.87 -30.96
C ALA A 711 -8.89 -7.08 -31.84
N GLU A 712 -8.77 -7.77 -32.98
CA GLU A 712 -9.87 -7.99 -33.93
C GLU A 712 -10.55 -9.38 -33.76
N GLU A 713 -9.87 -10.40 -33.25
CA GLU A 713 -10.38 -11.80 -33.26
C GLU A 713 -10.70 -12.42 -31.88
N SER A 714 -10.09 -11.95 -30.78
CA SER A 714 -10.31 -12.56 -29.44
C SER A 714 -11.33 -11.78 -28.61
N ARG A 715 -12.54 -12.34 -28.43
CA ARG A 715 -13.55 -11.81 -27.49
C ARG A 715 -13.38 -12.31 -26.05
N ASP A 716 -12.44 -13.23 -25.77
CA ASP A 716 -12.24 -13.75 -24.41
C ASP A 716 -11.23 -12.87 -23.63
N PRO A 717 -11.68 -12.16 -22.57
CA PRO A 717 -10.80 -11.31 -21.77
C PRO A 717 -9.64 -12.07 -21.12
N LYS A 718 -9.82 -13.36 -20.80
CA LYS A 718 -8.75 -14.17 -20.17
C LYS A 718 -7.61 -14.43 -21.16
N VAL A 719 -7.92 -14.68 -22.42
CA VAL A 719 -6.92 -14.88 -23.47
C VAL A 719 -6.15 -13.59 -23.71
N GLN A 720 -6.83 -12.44 -23.77
CA GLN A 720 -6.18 -11.14 -23.90
C GLN A 720 -5.24 -10.84 -22.73
N GLU A 721 -5.66 -11.12 -21.49
CA GLU A 721 -4.83 -10.92 -20.30
C GLU A 721 -3.53 -11.75 -20.33
N ILE A 722 -3.62 -13.01 -20.76
CA ILE A 722 -2.46 -13.91 -20.91
C ILE A 722 -1.49 -13.37 -21.96
N ILE A 723 -1.98 -12.94 -23.12
CA ILE A 723 -1.15 -12.38 -24.19
C ILE A 723 -0.44 -11.12 -23.72
N VAL A 724 -1.17 -10.18 -23.11
CA VAL A 724 -0.59 -8.93 -22.58
C VAL A 724 0.51 -9.23 -21.57
N SER A 725 0.27 -10.15 -20.64
CA SER A 725 1.25 -10.52 -19.62
C SER A 725 2.50 -11.19 -20.22
N SER A 726 2.32 -12.05 -21.23
CA SER A 726 3.43 -12.69 -21.94
C SER A 726 4.28 -11.67 -22.69
N VAL A 727 3.65 -10.83 -23.50
CA VAL A 727 4.35 -9.78 -24.28
C VAL A 727 5.11 -8.84 -23.36
N GLU A 728 4.50 -8.44 -22.25
CA GLU A 728 5.19 -7.55 -21.30
C GLU A 728 6.41 -8.21 -20.67
N GLY A 729 6.33 -9.50 -20.31
CA GLY A 729 7.47 -10.28 -19.83
C GLY A 729 8.62 -10.38 -20.85
N ASP A 730 8.29 -10.56 -22.12
CA ASP A 730 9.26 -10.62 -23.21
C ASP A 730 9.93 -9.26 -23.45
N VAL A 731 9.15 -8.18 -23.46
CA VAL A 731 9.65 -6.80 -23.58
C VAL A 731 10.57 -6.44 -22.40
N HIS A 732 10.16 -6.77 -21.18
CA HIS A 732 11.00 -6.59 -20.00
C HIS A 732 12.32 -7.38 -20.14
N SER A 733 12.25 -8.65 -20.54
CA SER A 733 13.43 -9.48 -20.75
C SER A 733 14.38 -8.91 -21.81
N PHE A 734 13.83 -8.39 -22.91
CA PHE A 734 14.59 -7.68 -23.95
C PHE A 734 15.29 -6.43 -23.40
N SER A 735 14.58 -5.65 -22.57
CA SER A 735 15.14 -4.46 -21.91
C SER A 735 16.30 -4.77 -20.96
N MET A 736 16.36 -6.01 -20.46
CA MET A 736 17.40 -6.50 -19.56
C MET A 736 18.58 -7.14 -20.29
N SER A 737 18.49 -7.29 -21.62
CA SER A 737 19.55 -7.87 -22.44
C SER A 737 20.86 -7.04 -22.33
N PRO A 738 22.05 -7.68 -22.46
CA PRO A 738 23.32 -6.95 -22.43
C PRO A 738 23.39 -5.82 -23.46
N ARG A 739 22.75 -6.02 -24.62
CA ARG A 739 22.69 -5.03 -25.70
C ARG A 739 21.91 -3.79 -25.26
N TRP A 740 20.70 -3.95 -24.74
CA TRP A 740 19.89 -2.82 -24.25
C TRP A 740 20.55 -2.10 -23.07
N LYS A 741 21.09 -2.87 -22.11
CA LYS A 741 21.81 -2.31 -20.96
C LYS A 741 22.99 -1.45 -21.39
N LYS A 742 23.81 -1.94 -22.32
CA LYS A 742 24.95 -1.17 -22.86
C LYS A 742 24.51 0.16 -23.49
N LEU A 743 23.44 0.15 -24.28
CA LEU A 743 22.89 1.36 -24.92
C LEU A 743 22.35 2.35 -23.88
N THR A 744 21.57 1.87 -22.93
CA THR A 744 20.98 2.71 -21.87
C THR A 744 22.04 3.23 -20.89
N GLU A 745 23.07 2.47 -20.56
CA GLU A 745 24.21 2.94 -19.76
C GLU A 745 25.00 4.02 -20.49
N ALA A 746 25.30 3.82 -21.78
CA ALA A 746 25.97 4.83 -22.60
C ALA A 746 25.15 6.12 -22.70
N TYR A 747 23.83 5.98 -22.88
CA TYR A 747 22.90 7.10 -22.84
C TYR A 747 22.93 7.84 -21.51
N ARG A 748 22.78 7.13 -20.39
CA ARG A 748 22.83 7.74 -19.05
C ARG A 748 24.14 8.44 -18.75
N GLU A 749 25.28 7.89 -19.17
CA GLU A 749 26.58 8.55 -19.02
C GLU A 749 26.68 9.82 -19.88
N LEU A 750 26.13 9.81 -21.09
CA LEU A 750 26.03 11.01 -21.92
C LEU A 750 25.17 12.09 -21.24
N LEU A 751 24.01 11.70 -20.69
CA LEU A 751 23.13 12.62 -19.96
C LEU A 751 23.85 13.23 -18.74
N ARG A 752 24.45 12.39 -17.89
CA ARG A 752 25.22 12.84 -16.71
C ARG A 752 26.35 13.80 -17.08
N ALA A 753 27.04 13.54 -18.19
CA ALA A 753 28.11 14.41 -18.66
C ALA A 753 27.59 15.77 -19.13
N ARG A 754 26.48 15.79 -19.88
CA ARG A 754 25.79 17.01 -20.33
C ARG A 754 25.36 17.86 -19.13
N ASP A 755 24.70 17.25 -18.15
CA ASP A 755 24.22 17.94 -16.95
C ASP A 755 25.37 18.52 -16.11
N ARG A 756 26.49 17.78 -16.01
CA ARG A 756 27.68 18.22 -15.27
C ARG A 756 28.55 19.21 -16.04
N LYS A 757 28.20 19.59 -17.27
CA LYS A 757 29.05 20.35 -18.21
C LYS A 757 30.46 19.75 -18.34
N GLN A 758 30.57 18.42 -18.23
CA GLN A 758 31.82 17.68 -18.34
C GLN A 758 31.86 16.96 -19.68
N LYS A 759 33.06 16.74 -20.24
CA LYS A 759 33.18 15.83 -21.39
C LYS A 759 32.72 14.43 -20.97
N PRO A 760 31.90 13.73 -21.77
CA PRO A 760 31.51 12.36 -21.48
C PRO A 760 32.76 11.52 -21.26
N LYS A 761 32.91 10.98 -20.05
CA LYS A 761 33.90 9.94 -19.79
C LYS A 761 33.28 8.65 -20.32
N VAL A 762 33.30 8.44 -21.63
CA VAL A 762 33.02 7.13 -22.22
C VAL A 762 34.32 6.43 -22.63
N PRO A 763 35.14 5.92 -21.68
CA PRO A 763 36.16 4.93 -21.99
C PRO A 763 35.54 3.56 -21.74
N TRP A 764 35.12 2.91 -22.81
CA TRP A 764 34.63 1.53 -22.88
C TRP A 764 35.30 0.62 -21.81
N LEU A 765 34.49 0.10 -20.88
CA LEU A 765 34.73 -1.07 -20.01
C LEU A 765 35.83 -1.08 -18.93
N GLU A 766 36.78 -0.15 -18.83
CA GLU A 766 37.91 -0.34 -17.90
C GLU A 766 37.66 -0.02 -16.41
N ARG A 767 36.52 0.57 -16.02
CA ARG A 767 36.27 1.04 -14.65
C ARG A 767 35.38 0.16 -13.77
N ILE A 768 34.95 -1.01 -14.23
CA ILE A 768 34.42 -2.06 -13.35
C ILE A 768 35.60 -2.90 -12.82
N LYS A 769 36.57 -2.25 -12.16
CA LYS A 769 37.73 -2.92 -11.53
C LYS A 769 37.78 -2.72 -10.01
N HIS A 770 36.82 -2.00 -9.42
CA HIS A 770 36.85 -1.68 -7.98
C HIS A 770 36.00 -2.58 -7.06
N PHE A 771 35.50 -3.71 -7.55
CA PHE A 771 35.04 -4.80 -6.69
C PHE A 771 35.58 -6.14 -7.22
N LYS A 772 36.90 -6.27 -7.18
CA LYS A 772 37.56 -7.58 -7.21
C LYS A 772 37.76 -8.01 -5.76
N GLY A 773 36.66 -8.39 -5.13
CA GLY A 773 36.58 -9.08 -3.85
C GLY A 773 35.52 -10.14 -4.04
N ASP A 774 35.96 -11.39 -4.15
CA ASP A 774 35.19 -12.53 -4.60
C ASP A 774 33.92 -12.75 -3.76
N VAL A 775 32.77 -12.39 -4.34
CA VAL A 775 31.56 -13.21 -4.24
C VAL A 775 31.05 -13.34 -5.67
N ASP A 776 31.41 -14.45 -6.30
CA ASP A 776 30.94 -14.82 -7.64
C ASP A 776 29.46 -15.20 -7.56
N LEU A 777 28.58 -14.20 -7.46
CA LEU A 777 27.14 -14.37 -7.65
C LEU A 777 26.85 -14.52 -9.14
N ASN A 778 27.34 -15.61 -9.73
CA ASN A 778 26.80 -16.17 -10.97
C ASN A 778 25.39 -16.72 -10.67
N ILE A 779 24.44 -15.84 -10.37
CA ILE A 779 23.03 -16.15 -10.45
C ILE A 779 22.72 -16.28 -11.94
N LYS A 780 22.86 -17.50 -12.45
CA LYS A 780 22.13 -17.91 -13.65
C LYS A 780 20.64 -17.75 -13.30
N ALA A 781 20.09 -16.59 -13.58
CA ALA A 781 18.67 -16.46 -13.78
C ALA A 781 18.35 -17.29 -15.03
N THR A 782 18.15 -18.59 -14.86
CA THR A 782 17.33 -19.33 -15.81
C THR A 782 15.99 -18.62 -15.80
N PRO A 783 15.53 -18.08 -16.94
CA PRO A 783 14.13 -17.74 -17.07
C PRO A 783 13.33 -18.97 -16.62
N PHE A 784 12.18 -18.77 -15.99
CA PHE A 784 11.19 -19.83 -15.80
C PHE A 784 10.72 -20.29 -17.20
N GLU A 785 11.55 -21.04 -17.90
CA GLU A 785 11.16 -21.83 -19.06
C GLU A 785 10.35 -23.00 -18.52
N ASN A 786 9.04 -22.79 -18.38
CA ASN A 786 8.13 -23.92 -18.30
C ASN A 786 8.07 -24.56 -19.70
N LYS A 787 9.11 -25.33 -20.04
CA LYS A 787 9.24 -26.08 -21.30
C LYS A 787 8.20 -27.21 -21.45
N ASN A 788 7.35 -27.42 -20.44
CA ASN A 788 6.40 -28.53 -20.38
C ASN A 788 4.95 -28.06 -20.12
N SER A 789 4.50 -26.94 -20.70
CA SER A 789 3.06 -26.67 -20.81
C SER A 789 2.54 -27.15 -22.17
N PRO A 790 1.85 -28.30 -22.26
CA PRO A 790 1.35 -28.83 -23.53
C PRO A 790 0.29 -27.92 -24.19
N ALA A 791 -0.29 -26.97 -23.43
CA ALA A 791 -1.41 -26.15 -23.89
C ALA A 791 -1.05 -25.04 -24.90
N ILE A 792 0.24 -24.68 -25.05
CA ILE A 792 0.66 -23.60 -25.97
C ILE A 792 1.18 -24.16 -27.31
N ILE A 793 1.64 -25.41 -27.35
CA ILE A 793 2.18 -26.02 -28.57
C ILE A 793 1.06 -26.43 -29.55
N ASP A 794 -0.14 -26.70 -29.05
CA ASP A 794 -1.27 -27.12 -29.90
C ASP A 794 -1.97 -25.93 -30.61
N LEU A 795 -1.73 -24.69 -30.19
CA LEU A 795 -2.31 -23.49 -30.80
C LEU A 795 -1.53 -22.99 -32.05
N PHE A 796 -0.28 -23.44 -32.24
CA PHE A 796 0.58 -23.01 -33.35
C PHE A 796 0.89 -24.11 -34.38
N LYS A 797 0.20 -25.26 -34.29
CA LYS A 797 0.34 -26.37 -35.24
C LYS A 797 -0.91 -26.58 -36.08
N SER A 798 -1.32 -25.58 -36.87
CA SER A 798 -1.98 -25.87 -38.14
C SER A 798 -2.01 -24.66 -39.08
N LYS A 799 -1.50 -24.87 -40.31
CA LYS A 799 -1.64 -24.09 -41.55
C LYS A 799 -0.73 -22.84 -41.65
N ASP A 800 0.15 -22.67 -42.62
CA ASP A 800 0.44 -23.40 -43.85
C ASP A 800 1.93 -23.26 -44.21
N ASP A 801 2.55 -24.39 -44.54
CA ASP A 801 3.76 -24.48 -45.37
C ASP A 801 3.42 -24.04 -46.80
N LYS A 802 4.09 -22.99 -47.31
CA LYS A 802 4.62 -22.79 -48.68
C LYS A 802 4.74 -21.29 -49.04
N ALA A 803 5.94 -20.73 -48.89
CA ALA A 803 6.65 -19.80 -49.79
C ALA A 803 7.79 -19.11 -49.04
#